data_AF-K2AYH9-F1
#
_entry.id   AF-K2AYH9-F1
#
_cell.length_a   1.000
_cell.length_b   1.000
_cell.length_c   1.000
_cell.angle_alpha   90.00
_cell.angle_beta   90.00
_cell.angle_gamma   90.00
#
_symmetry.space_group_name_H-M   'P 1'
#
loop_
_entity.id
_entity.type
_entity.pdbx_description
1 polymer ?
#
loop_
_entity_poly.entity_id
_entity_poly.type
_entity_poly.pdbx_seq_one_letter_code
_entity_poly.pdbx_strand_id
1 'polypeptide(L)'
;MLRKILPKSHAKSEDNNHVDDFKVLLHYINDLASHKLGYPVSLLTYLGIINNKSLGIAPGSLANVLLNNVGDPFKDSETSRMEVKKHERKLIAILEKYYGLQKNEARGYVTTGGTEGNFASLWWSKRYLINNALEHLIKIDDAIKLQVRQEQELRVALAKIPMNNYQVRATQLQKIIDIEGKISIDKNTVQQLLTPTVFYTKNHTHYSIPKIAEILRLNIKPIGSNPDGSMDLDNFKKELLLHRGAHPDSAVIVIANIGTTVTGAIDNVPGIKKILDETRPKVTYTIHLDGALTGFVMPILKPFGDIPDYFASLGVNTLAVSAHKYPGLSQPCGIVLARKQFFEKAFEKSERSIDYVGNILDVTITGSRSGLNVLMFYHALCAIGLDKNTDKLKKMVEENLSNAKYLYEQLVKIFGPQRVFYPYHFNVIFPKPSIELAKKYQLMLTGDRANICVLTNVTRELIDQFIVELKLDKGVVMGTLQKNQYTIDTLQKQHVREVTELFINSFRNYEPITKRLNVSREDYTPFVEEVVQKAIKDGMSSVAVDENKHVIAFIIAEDMANPFMPHLSHYPKLKPVFALLAKLSKPFVDGKVFSKGKVAHLWVAAVDPKYMGHHMFTELDDATIKMVAKKGFNFAYAEFTNEISEKIIHQFKLIELCNRIKYDDFELENGQKPFAGIKGGAAAYYAAIRPGVKLDSLKNCYTMDTTH
;
A
#
# COMPACT_ATOMS: atom_id res chain seq x y z
N MET A 1 -14.62 20.67 -13.93
CA MET A 1 -13.58 21.67 -14.28
C MET A 1 -12.57 21.04 -15.22
N LEU A 2 -12.48 21.60 -16.42
CA LEU A 2 -11.60 21.19 -17.53
C LEU A 2 -10.12 21.22 -17.10
N ARG A 3 -9.39 20.11 -17.30
CA ARG A 3 -7.93 20.07 -17.13
C ARG A 3 -7.27 20.71 -18.35
N LYS A 4 -6.71 21.91 -18.19
CA LYS A 4 -5.80 22.53 -19.16
C LYS A 4 -4.48 21.76 -19.22
N ILE A 5 -4.10 21.34 -20.42
CA ILE A 5 -2.78 20.80 -20.76
C ILE A 5 -1.85 22.00 -20.95
N LEU A 6 -0.70 22.03 -20.25
CA LEU A 6 0.38 23.00 -20.50
C LEU A 6 1.41 22.40 -21.49
N PRO A 7 2.13 23.24 -22.26
CA PRO A 7 2.78 22.85 -23.51
C PRO A 7 4.21 22.30 -23.34
N LYS A 8 4.67 21.61 -24.39
CA LYS A 8 6.02 21.06 -24.59
C LYS A 8 7.10 22.15 -24.58
N SER A 9 8.26 21.84 -24.02
CA SER A 9 9.55 22.35 -24.50
C SER A 9 10.56 21.21 -24.57
N HIS A 10 11.26 21.16 -25.71
CA HIS A 10 12.34 20.24 -26.02
C HIS A 10 13.57 20.54 -25.15
N ALA A 11 14.23 19.49 -24.66
CA ALA A 11 15.65 19.53 -24.33
C ALA A 11 16.32 18.30 -24.95
N LYS A 12 17.43 18.56 -25.64
CA LYS A 12 18.25 17.62 -26.38
C LYS A 12 18.85 16.56 -25.45
N SER A 13 19.12 15.40 -26.05
CA SER A 13 19.88 14.28 -25.52
C SER A 13 21.21 14.71 -24.90
N GLU A 14 21.52 14.19 -23.72
CA GLU A 14 22.86 13.74 -23.38
C GLU A 14 22.81 12.83 -22.16
N ASP A 15 23.26 11.60 -22.39
CA ASP A 15 23.57 10.53 -21.45
C ASP A 15 22.45 10.10 -20.47
N ASN A 16 22.70 9.01 -19.73
CA ASN A 16 22.17 8.72 -18.39
C ASN A 16 21.25 7.50 -18.19
N ASN A 17 21.83 6.50 -17.53
CA ASN A 17 21.16 5.77 -16.45
C ASN A 17 20.83 6.73 -15.28
N HIS A 18 19.89 7.67 -15.47
CA HIS A 18 19.50 8.57 -14.39
C HIS A 18 18.40 7.96 -13.54
N VAL A 19 18.77 7.63 -12.29
CA VAL A 19 17.84 7.43 -11.16
C VAL A 19 17.00 8.69 -10.89
N ASP A 20 17.37 9.83 -11.51
CA ASP A 20 16.79 11.16 -11.34
C ASP A 20 15.76 11.56 -12.43
N ASP A 21 15.32 10.65 -13.31
CA ASP A 21 14.15 10.94 -14.17
C ASP A 21 12.85 10.84 -13.36
N PHE A 22 12.57 11.93 -12.64
CA PHE A 22 11.39 12.06 -11.79
C PHE A 22 10.06 11.99 -12.56
N LYS A 23 10.05 12.14 -13.91
CA LYS A 23 8.82 11.99 -14.71
C LYS A 23 8.51 10.52 -14.98
N VAL A 24 9.52 9.73 -15.34
CA VAL A 24 9.40 8.27 -15.51
C VAL A 24 9.05 7.61 -14.17
N LEU A 25 9.73 8.03 -13.10
CA LEU A 25 9.41 7.57 -11.75
C LEU A 25 7.98 7.94 -11.34
N LEU A 26 7.52 9.16 -11.62
CA LEU A 26 6.15 9.58 -11.33
C LEU A 26 5.11 8.77 -12.11
N HIS A 27 5.36 8.43 -13.38
CA HIS A 27 4.47 7.57 -14.16
C HIS A 27 4.38 6.17 -13.56
N TYR A 28 5.52 5.55 -13.25
CA TYR A 28 5.57 4.24 -12.59
C TYR A 28 4.87 4.23 -11.23
N ILE A 29 5.11 5.23 -10.38
CA ILE A 29 4.45 5.35 -9.07
C ILE A 29 2.93 5.58 -9.21
N ASN A 30 2.47 6.32 -10.22
CA ASN A 30 1.05 6.50 -10.48
C ASN A 30 0.37 5.20 -10.95
N ASP A 31 1.06 4.39 -11.75
CA ASP A 31 0.57 3.07 -12.16
C ASP A 31 0.48 2.10 -10.98
N LEU A 32 1.47 2.12 -10.07
CA LEU A 32 1.37 1.38 -8.81
C LEU A 32 0.22 1.89 -7.92
N ALA A 33 -0.02 3.21 -7.88
CA ALA A 33 -1.06 3.81 -7.06
C ALA A 33 -2.48 3.44 -7.54
N SER A 34 -2.70 3.32 -8.85
CA SER A 34 -4.02 2.99 -9.42
C SER A 34 -4.48 1.56 -9.14
N HIS A 35 -3.56 0.64 -8.84
CA HIS A 35 -3.85 -0.78 -8.59
C HIS A 35 -3.74 -1.20 -7.10
N LYS A 36 -3.47 -0.26 -6.17
CA LYS A 36 -3.15 -0.57 -4.77
C LYS A 36 -4.36 -1.02 -3.94
N LEU A 37 -4.30 -2.25 -3.39
CA LEU A 37 -5.37 -2.84 -2.55
C LEU A 37 -4.91 -3.38 -1.17
N GLY A 38 -3.70 -3.95 -1.06
CA GLY A 38 -3.37 -4.83 0.07
C GLY A 38 -2.85 -4.18 1.35
N TYR A 39 -2.48 -2.90 1.34
CA TYR A 39 -1.87 -2.23 2.50
C TYR A 39 -2.79 -1.16 3.11
N PRO A 40 -2.77 -0.98 4.45
CA PRO A 40 -3.66 -0.05 5.16
C PRO A 40 -3.21 1.42 5.03
N VAL A 41 -3.16 1.93 3.80
CA VAL A 41 -2.73 3.28 3.44
C VAL A 41 -3.74 3.90 2.49
N SER A 42 -4.42 4.96 2.93
CA SER A 42 -5.31 5.74 2.08
C SER A 42 -4.51 6.64 1.15
N LEU A 43 -4.99 6.87 -0.07
CA LEU A 43 -4.32 7.69 -1.08
C LEU A 43 -5.03 9.04 -1.30
N LEU A 44 -5.54 9.68 -0.24
CA LEU A 44 -6.38 10.88 -0.34
C LEU A 44 -5.72 12.05 -1.08
N THR A 45 -4.40 12.26 -0.90
CA THR A 45 -3.67 13.30 -1.65
C THR A 45 -3.56 12.96 -3.15
N TYR A 46 -3.30 11.71 -3.51
CA TYR A 46 -3.26 11.24 -4.90
C TYR A 46 -4.63 11.38 -5.58
N LEU A 47 -5.71 11.06 -4.87
CA LEU A 47 -7.10 11.20 -5.34
C LEU A 47 -7.54 12.68 -5.45
N GLY A 48 -6.72 13.64 -5.05
CA GLY A 48 -7.04 15.07 -5.09
C GLY A 48 -8.05 15.54 -4.04
N ILE A 49 -8.38 14.68 -3.06
CA ILE A 49 -9.27 15.01 -1.94
C ILE A 49 -8.59 16.01 -0.99
N ILE A 50 -7.25 15.90 -0.84
CA ILE A 50 -6.41 16.84 -0.10
C ILE A 50 -5.55 17.64 -1.10
N ASN A 51 -5.76 18.95 -1.18
CA ASN A 51 -5.00 19.84 -2.07
C ASN A 51 -3.89 20.60 -1.32
N ASN A 52 -2.64 20.14 -1.40
CA ASN A 52 -1.51 20.74 -0.69
C ASN A 52 -0.81 21.88 -1.46
N LYS A 53 -1.39 22.41 -2.55
CA LYS A 53 -0.79 23.52 -3.32
C LYS A 53 -0.52 24.76 -2.47
N SER A 54 -1.38 25.05 -1.49
CA SER A 54 -1.22 26.16 -0.54
C SER A 54 0.00 26.01 0.37
N LEU A 55 0.55 24.79 0.51
CA LEU A 55 1.74 24.47 1.30
C LEU A 55 3.03 24.45 0.45
N GLY A 56 2.97 24.89 -0.81
CA GLY A 56 4.11 24.84 -1.74
C GLY A 56 4.42 23.44 -2.30
N ILE A 57 3.59 22.43 -1.97
CA ILE A 57 3.66 21.07 -2.53
C ILE A 57 2.74 21.04 -3.76
N ALA A 58 3.30 21.35 -4.93
CA ALA A 58 2.68 21.09 -6.22
C ALA A 58 3.09 19.69 -6.71
N PRO A 59 2.28 19.05 -7.56
CA PRO A 59 2.74 17.88 -8.30
C PRO A 59 4.05 18.23 -9.04
N GLY A 60 5.17 17.63 -8.61
CA GLY A 60 6.51 17.92 -9.14
C GLY A 60 7.32 19.01 -8.43
N SER A 61 6.95 19.49 -7.22
CA SER A 61 7.78 20.44 -6.46
C SER A 61 8.61 19.81 -5.35
N LEU A 62 9.82 20.35 -5.16
CA LEU A 62 10.69 20.13 -4.00
C LEU A 62 10.30 21.17 -2.93
N ALA A 63 9.49 20.78 -1.94
CA ALA A 63 9.01 21.69 -0.89
C ALA A 63 10.17 22.45 -0.22
N ASN A 64 10.27 23.77 -0.49
CA ASN A 64 11.52 24.55 -0.39
C ASN A 64 11.72 25.30 0.94
N VAL A 65 11.07 24.89 2.03
CA VAL A 65 11.21 25.56 3.34
C VAL A 65 11.38 24.51 4.44
N LEU A 66 12.52 24.57 5.14
CA LEU A 66 12.77 23.78 6.35
C LEU A 66 11.92 24.33 7.51
N LEU A 67 10.96 23.53 7.98
CA LEU A 67 10.19 23.80 9.19
C LEU A 67 10.55 22.76 10.26
N ASN A 68 10.99 23.22 11.43
CA ASN A 68 11.46 22.37 12.53
C ASN A 68 10.71 22.64 13.84
N ASN A 69 9.83 21.73 14.25
CA ASN A 69 9.11 21.77 15.53
C ASN A 69 9.92 21.09 16.64
N VAL A 70 11.05 21.68 17.06
CA VAL A 70 11.94 21.05 18.06
C VAL A 70 11.27 20.83 19.42
N GLY A 71 11.36 19.61 19.97
CA GLY A 71 10.89 19.28 21.33
C GLY A 71 9.37 19.44 21.56
N ASP A 72 8.98 19.67 22.81
CA ASP A 72 7.57 19.75 23.27
C ASP A 72 6.70 20.73 22.43
N PRO A 73 5.58 20.27 21.82
CA PRO A 73 4.64 21.15 21.13
C PRO A 73 3.99 22.21 22.02
N PHE A 74 3.95 22.02 23.34
CA PHE A 74 3.29 22.93 24.28
C PHE A 74 4.19 24.08 24.76
N LYS A 75 5.46 24.12 24.31
CA LYS A 75 6.38 25.23 24.54
C LYS A 75 6.98 25.72 23.22
N ASP A 76 6.70 26.99 22.87
CA ASP A 76 7.29 27.63 21.70
C ASP A 76 8.81 27.77 21.90
N SER A 77 9.60 27.64 20.82
CA SER A 77 11.04 27.86 20.91
C SER A 77 11.37 29.36 20.97
N GLU A 78 12.26 29.74 21.88
CA GLU A 78 12.70 31.13 22.03
C GLU A 78 13.67 31.54 20.91
N THR A 79 14.50 30.60 20.44
CA THR A 79 15.60 30.85 19.49
C THR A 79 15.41 30.17 18.13
N SER A 80 14.76 28.99 18.06
CA SER A 80 14.48 28.27 16.81
C SER A 80 13.08 28.60 16.28
N ARG A 81 12.92 29.78 15.68
CA ARG A 81 11.61 30.37 15.34
C ARG A 81 10.96 29.85 14.05
N MET A 82 11.66 29.06 13.23
CA MET A 82 11.12 28.44 12.01
C MET A 82 10.30 27.18 12.32
N GLU A 83 9.24 27.34 13.11
CA GLU A 83 8.39 26.26 13.61
C GLU A 83 6.90 26.54 13.37
N VAL A 84 6.09 25.48 13.45
CA VAL A 84 4.63 25.53 13.32
C VAL A 84 3.93 24.85 14.49
N LYS A 85 4.50 24.90 15.70
CA LYS A 85 3.92 24.30 16.92
C LYS A 85 2.51 24.79 17.24
N LYS A 86 2.17 26.03 16.86
CA LYS A 86 0.78 26.54 16.94
C LYS A 86 -0.20 25.69 16.12
N HIS A 87 0.21 25.21 14.94
CA HIS A 87 -0.60 24.31 14.12
C HIS A 87 -0.64 22.90 14.73
N GLU A 88 0.45 22.45 15.32
CA GLU A 88 0.51 21.17 16.04
C GLU A 88 -0.46 21.15 17.23
N ARG A 89 -0.50 22.23 18.03
CA ARG A 89 -1.46 22.39 19.13
C ARG A 89 -2.91 22.45 18.63
N LYS A 90 -3.18 23.14 17.52
CA LYS A 90 -4.52 23.15 16.89
C LYS A 90 -4.94 21.77 16.43
N LEU A 91 -4.02 21.02 15.80
CA LEU A 91 -4.23 19.63 15.41
C LEU A 91 -4.54 18.75 16.62
N ILE A 92 -3.75 18.87 17.69
CA ILE A 92 -3.99 18.14 18.94
C ILE A 92 -5.35 18.51 19.52
N ALA A 93 -5.75 19.79 19.51
CA ALA A 93 -7.06 20.23 20.00
C ALA A 93 -8.23 19.68 19.17
N ILE A 94 -8.08 19.54 17.84
CA ILE A 94 -9.08 18.88 16.99
C ILE A 94 -9.25 17.41 17.43
N LEU A 95 -8.14 16.70 17.63
CA LEU A 95 -8.17 15.29 18.03
C LEU A 95 -8.60 15.10 19.48
N GLU A 96 -8.24 16.00 20.39
CA GLU A 96 -8.71 16.06 21.78
C GLU A 96 -10.25 16.07 21.82
N LYS A 97 -10.86 17.02 21.10
CA LYS A 97 -12.31 17.09 20.95
C LYS A 97 -12.88 15.83 20.30
N TYR A 98 -12.22 15.31 19.26
CA TYR A 98 -12.68 14.13 18.51
C TYR A 98 -12.71 12.85 19.35
N TYR A 99 -11.75 12.66 20.26
CA TYR A 99 -11.72 11.54 21.21
C TYR A 99 -12.49 11.81 22.51
N GLY A 100 -13.18 12.95 22.61
CA GLY A 100 -14.03 13.26 23.76
C GLY A 100 -13.29 13.75 25.00
N LEU A 101 -12.00 14.08 24.89
CA LEU A 101 -11.25 14.69 25.98
C LEU A 101 -11.73 16.14 26.20
N GLN A 102 -11.71 16.57 27.46
CA GLN A 102 -11.96 17.98 27.78
C GLN A 102 -10.83 18.86 27.23
N LYS A 103 -11.16 20.14 26.99
CA LYS A 103 -10.19 21.11 26.47
C LYS A 103 -8.95 21.20 27.37
N ASN A 104 -7.77 21.10 26.77
CA ASN A 104 -6.45 21.12 27.41
C ASN A 104 -6.07 19.88 28.25
N GLU A 105 -6.85 18.80 28.19
CA GLU A 105 -6.58 17.52 28.88
C GLU A 105 -5.77 16.52 28.02
N ALA A 106 -5.47 16.84 26.77
CA ALA A 106 -4.56 16.08 25.92
C ALA A 106 -3.11 16.57 26.03
N ARG A 107 -2.18 15.62 26.02
CA ARG A 107 -0.75 15.82 25.74
C ARG A 107 -0.34 14.87 24.62
N GLY A 108 0.65 15.25 23.82
CA GLY A 108 0.99 14.50 22.64
C GLY A 108 1.84 15.29 21.66
N TYR A 109 2.33 14.63 20.62
CA TYR A 109 3.10 15.27 19.56
C TYR A 109 3.01 14.47 18.25
N VAL A 110 3.19 15.16 17.12
CA VAL A 110 3.23 14.56 15.78
C VAL A 110 4.54 13.80 15.61
N THR A 111 4.43 12.54 15.21
CA THR A 111 5.52 11.59 15.05
C THR A 111 5.78 11.29 13.57
N THR A 112 6.88 10.59 13.27
CA THR A 112 7.19 10.04 11.94
C THR A 112 6.26 8.89 11.51
N GLY A 113 5.45 8.36 12.43
CA GLY A 113 4.52 7.26 12.18
C GLY A 113 4.14 6.50 13.46
N GLY A 114 3.37 5.42 13.31
CA GLY A 114 2.90 4.61 14.45
C GLY A 114 4.03 3.99 15.27
N THR A 115 5.16 3.62 14.66
CA THR A 115 6.30 3.05 15.39
C THR A 115 6.87 4.02 16.42
N GLU A 116 7.09 5.28 16.06
CA GLU A 116 7.58 6.29 17.00
C GLU A 116 6.49 6.62 18.04
N GLY A 117 5.22 6.62 17.65
CA GLY A 117 4.11 6.79 18.61
C GLY A 117 4.05 5.68 19.66
N ASN A 118 4.21 4.42 19.25
CA ASN A 118 4.30 3.28 20.16
C ASN A 118 5.55 3.39 21.04
N PHE A 119 6.68 3.86 20.48
CA PHE A 119 7.92 4.05 21.23
C PHE A 119 7.72 5.07 22.35
N ALA A 120 7.20 6.25 22.01
CA ALA A 120 6.88 7.29 22.98
C ALA A 120 5.93 6.77 24.05
N SER A 121 4.88 6.03 23.68
CA SER A 121 3.93 5.45 24.63
C SER A 121 4.55 4.48 25.62
N LEU A 122 5.37 3.52 25.17
CA LEU A 122 6.03 2.55 26.06
C LEU A 122 7.04 3.26 26.97
N TRP A 123 7.78 4.24 26.42
CA TRP A 123 8.69 5.07 27.20
C TRP A 123 7.97 5.88 28.28
N TRP A 124 6.89 6.58 27.92
CA TRP A 124 6.07 7.35 28.86
C TRP A 124 5.44 6.45 29.93
N SER A 125 4.95 5.27 29.54
CA SER A 125 4.41 4.27 30.46
C SER A 125 5.47 3.77 31.46
N LYS A 126 6.68 3.44 30.98
CA LYS A 126 7.79 3.05 31.86
C LYS A 126 8.09 4.14 32.88
N ARG A 127 8.20 5.40 32.44
CA ARG A 127 8.46 6.54 33.32
C ARG A 127 7.34 6.77 34.33
N TYR A 128 6.08 6.74 33.88
CA TYR A 128 4.91 6.88 34.73
C TYR A 128 4.91 5.84 35.86
N LEU A 129 5.15 4.57 35.52
CA LEU A 129 5.19 3.46 36.47
C LEU A 129 6.33 3.60 37.49
N ILE A 130 7.54 3.96 37.03
CA ILE A 130 8.69 4.19 37.92
C ILE A 130 8.45 5.39 38.84
N ASN A 131 7.91 6.50 38.33
CA ASN A 131 7.62 7.69 39.14
C ASN A 131 6.53 7.43 40.19
N ASN A 132 5.57 6.54 39.91
CA ASN A 132 4.60 6.08 40.90
C ASN A 132 5.24 5.20 41.99
N ALA A 133 6.27 4.43 41.64
CA ALA A 133 7.01 3.59 42.58
C ALA A 133 8.14 4.31 43.31
N LEU A 134 8.41 5.58 42.99
CA LEU A 134 9.65 6.25 43.38
C LEU A 134 9.87 6.35 44.89
N GLU A 135 8.84 6.66 45.67
CA GLU A 135 8.97 6.71 47.13
C GLU A 135 9.30 5.33 47.72
N HIS A 136 8.72 4.27 47.14
CA HIS A 136 9.01 2.91 47.55
C HIS A 136 10.43 2.50 47.16
N LEU A 137 10.85 2.84 45.94
CA LEU A 137 12.21 2.61 45.45
C LEU A 137 13.26 3.27 46.36
N ILE A 138 13.06 4.54 46.75
CA ILE A 138 13.99 5.26 47.65
C ILE A 138 14.09 4.55 48.99
N LYS A 139 12.96 4.14 49.58
CA LYS A 139 12.94 3.44 50.88
C LYS A 139 13.71 2.12 50.83
N ILE A 140 13.54 1.32 49.77
CA ILE A 140 14.25 0.05 49.62
C ILE A 140 15.74 0.29 49.34
N ASP A 141 16.09 1.26 48.51
CA ASP A 141 17.47 1.61 48.21
C ASP A 141 18.24 2.05 49.48
N ASP A 142 17.61 2.87 50.33
CA ASP A 142 18.19 3.26 51.62
C ASP A 142 18.30 2.09 52.60
N ALA A 143 17.32 1.18 52.60
CA ALA A 143 17.40 -0.06 53.38
C ALA A 143 18.58 -0.94 52.91
N ILE A 144 18.77 -1.12 51.60
CA ILE A 144 19.89 -1.87 51.03
C ILE A 144 21.23 -1.25 51.47
N LYS A 145 21.38 0.08 51.40
CA LYS A 145 22.61 0.77 51.84
C LYS A 145 22.92 0.48 53.30
N LEU A 146 21.90 0.50 54.17
CA LEU A 146 22.06 0.19 55.59
C LEU A 146 22.45 -1.29 55.81
N GLN A 147 21.78 -2.20 55.11
CA GLN A 147 22.07 -3.64 55.18
C GLN A 147 23.48 -3.97 54.69
N VAL A 148 23.95 -3.33 53.62
CA VAL A 148 25.33 -3.49 53.11
C VAL A 148 26.35 -3.01 54.13
N ARG A 149 26.11 -1.88 54.81
CA ARG A 149 26.99 -1.43 55.90
C ARG A 149 27.01 -2.45 57.05
N GLN A 150 25.84 -2.97 57.44
CA GLN A 150 25.73 -3.99 58.47
C GLN A 150 26.48 -5.28 58.10
N GLU A 151 26.38 -5.72 56.85
CA GLU A 151 27.07 -6.90 56.33
C GLU A 151 28.60 -6.74 56.42
N GLN A 152 29.13 -5.56 56.04
CA GLN A 152 30.54 -5.23 56.19
C GLN A 152 31.01 -5.27 57.65
N GLU A 153 30.25 -4.67 58.57
CA GLU A 153 30.54 -4.70 60.01
C GLU A 153 30.57 -6.14 60.56
N LEU A 154 29.61 -6.97 60.15
CA LEU A 154 29.55 -8.38 60.56
C LEU A 154 30.76 -9.18 60.05
N ARG A 155 31.26 -8.90 58.84
CA ARG A 155 32.48 -9.52 58.31
C ARG A 155 33.74 -9.08 59.05
N VAL A 156 33.84 -7.79 59.37
CA VAL A 156 34.95 -7.27 60.20
C VAL A 156 34.93 -7.94 61.57
N ALA A 157 33.75 -8.11 62.18
CA ALA A 157 33.61 -8.84 63.45
C ALA A 157 33.99 -10.33 63.31
N LEU A 158 33.61 -11.00 62.21
CA LEU A 158 33.99 -12.39 61.94
C LEU A 158 35.51 -12.58 61.84
N ALA A 159 36.22 -11.63 61.22
CA ALA A 159 37.68 -11.66 61.10
C ALA A 159 38.39 -11.59 62.46
N LYS A 160 37.76 -11.00 63.47
CA LYS A 160 38.29 -10.91 64.84
C LYS A 160 38.05 -12.17 65.68
N ILE A 161 37.20 -13.11 65.23
CA ILE A 161 36.90 -14.35 65.96
C ILE A 161 37.94 -15.44 65.61
N PRO A 162 38.65 -16.03 66.60
CA PRO A 162 39.64 -17.09 66.37
C PRO A 162 39.09 -18.28 65.58
N MET A 163 39.88 -18.84 64.65
CA MET A 163 39.45 -19.92 63.74
C MET A 163 39.01 -21.20 64.45
N ASN A 164 39.53 -21.48 65.64
CA ASN A 164 39.17 -22.64 66.46
C ASN A 164 37.87 -22.44 67.26
N ASN A 165 37.26 -21.25 67.27
CA ASN A 165 35.99 -21.00 67.93
C ASN A 165 34.81 -21.21 66.96
N TYR A 166 34.60 -22.48 66.59
CA TYR A 166 33.64 -22.87 65.54
C TYR A 166 32.20 -22.43 65.83
N GLN A 167 31.73 -22.55 67.07
CA GLN A 167 30.35 -22.23 67.42
C GLN A 167 30.05 -20.73 67.23
N VAL A 168 30.95 -19.86 67.71
CA VAL A 168 30.78 -18.41 67.61
C VAL A 168 30.95 -17.94 66.15
N ARG A 169 31.89 -18.54 65.39
CA ARG A 169 32.04 -18.28 63.95
C ARG A 169 30.80 -18.70 63.15
N ALA A 170 30.26 -19.89 63.41
CA ALA A 170 29.05 -20.38 62.74
C ALA A 170 27.85 -19.45 62.98
N THR A 171 27.67 -18.99 64.23
CA THR A 171 26.62 -18.03 64.58
C THR A 171 26.79 -16.71 63.85
N GLN A 172 28.02 -16.21 63.76
CA GLN A 172 28.33 -14.97 63.05
C GLN A 172 28.15 -15.10 61.53
N LEU A 173 28.54 -16.24 60.94
CA LEU A 173 28.32 -16.55 59.53
C LEU A 173 26.83 -16.64 59.20
N GLN A 174 26.01 -17.24 60.06
CA GLN A 174 24.57 -17.29 59.84
C GLN A 174 23.97 -15.89 59.73
N LYS A 175 24.38 -14.94 60.58
CA LYS A 175 23.93 -13.54 60.48
C LYS A 175 24.34 -12.88 59.16
N ILE A 176 25.52 -13.22 58.64
CA ILE A 176 25.98 -12.74 57.32
C ILE A 176 25.10 -13.31 56.21
N ILE A 177 24.82 -14.61 56.24
CA ILE A 177 23.94 -15.27 55.26
C ILE A 177 22.54 -14.65 55.30
N ASP A 178 22.00 -14.40 56.49
CA ASP A 178 20.67 -13.81 56.67
C ASP A 178 20.59 -12.39 56.09
N ILE A 179 21.62 -11.55 56.30
CA ILE A 179 21.65 -10.18 55.76
C ILE A 179 21.89 -10.18 54.25
N GLU A 180 22.74 -11.07 53.73
CA GLU A 180 22.93 -11.27 52.28
C GLU A 180 21.62 -11.69 51.60
N GLY A 181 20.87 -12.59 52.24
CA GLY A 181 19.54 -12.99 51.78
C GLY A 181 18.57 -11.82 51.68
N LYS A 182 18.53 -10.95 52.71
CA LYS A 182 17.72 -9.72 52.70
C LYS A 182 18.13 -8.76 51.58
N ILE A 183 19.43 -8.50 51.43
CA ILE A 183 19.97 -7.65 50.36
C ILE A 183 19.57 -8.19 48.98
N SER A 184 19.66 -9.50 48.78
CA SER A 184 19.28 -10.14 47.52
C SER A 184 17.78 -10.00 47.22
N ILE A 185 16.92 -10.16 48.23
CA ILE A 185 15.46 -9.98 48.09
C ILE A 185 15.14 -8.53 47.73
N ASP A 186 15.70 -7.57 48.47
CA ASP A 186 15.43 -6.14 48.26
C ASP A 186 15.93 -5.67 46.89
N LYS A 187 17.12 -6.12 46.46
CA LYS A 187 17.63 -5.86 45.10
C LYS A 187 16.71 -6.44 44.02
N ASN A 188 16.16 -7.63 44.23
CA ASN A 188 15.19 -8.23 43.31
C ASN A 188 13.89 -7.41 43.25
N THR A 189 13.38 -6.92 44.37
CA THR A 189 12.22 -6.02 44.40
C THR A 189 12.50 -4.71 43.66
N VAL A 190 13.67 -4.09 43.86
CA VAL A 190 14.09 -2.89 43.09
C VAL A 190 14.10 -3.20 41.59
N GLN A 191 14.69 -4.34 41.18
CA GLN A 191 14.72 -4.73 39.76
C GLN A 191 13.31 -4.88 39.16
N GLN A 192 12.38 -5.48 39.90
CA GLN A 192 10.98 -5.63 39.47
C GLN A 192 10.27 -4.29 39.33
N LEU A 193 10.42 -3.38 40.30
CA LEU A 193 9.83 -2.04 40.28
C LEU A 193 10.37 -1.18 39.12
N LEU A 194 11.63 -1.38 38.72
CA LEU A 194 12.26 -0.66 37.60
C LEU A 194 11.97 -1.26 36.21
N THR A 195 11.48 -2.50 36.16
CA THR A 195 11.33 -3.27 34.91
C THR A 195 9.89 -3.76 34.73
N PRO A 196 9.00 -2.88 34.21
CA PRO A 196 7.65 -3.30 33.83
C PRO A 196 7.65 -4.41 32.77
N THR A 197 6.55 -5.16 32.74
CA THR A 197 6.33 -6.25 31.78
C THR A 197 5.26 -5.87 30.76
N VAL A 198 5.57 -5.98 29.48
CA VAL A 198 4.68 -5.67 28.35
C VAL A 198 3.89 -6.91 27.94
N PHE A 199 2.58 -6.86 28.08
CA PHE A 199 1.65 -7.89 27.63
C PHE A 199 1.09 -7.51 26.26
N TYR A 200 1.21 -8.42 25.30
CA TYR A 200 0.79 -8.15 23.92
C TYR A 200 0.31 -9.43 23.21
N THR A 201 -0.53 -9.28 22.20
CA THR A 201 -1.09 -10.40 21.44
C THR A 201 -0.04 -11.00 20.50
N LYS A 202 0.34 -12.25 20.75
CA LYS A 202 1.34 -13.01 19.98
C LYS A 202 0.91 -13.08 18.51
N ASN A 203 1.86 -12.89 17.59
CA ASN A 203 1.67 -12.92 16.14
C ASN A 203 0.72 -11.86 15.53
N HIS A 204 -0.03 -11.10 16.34
CA HIS A 204 -1.01 -10.13 15.87
C HIS A 204 -0.65 -8.67 16.20
N THR A 205 -0.03 -8.42 17.35
CA THR A 205 0.54 -7.10 17.66
C THR A 205 1.69 -6.79 16.70
N HIS A 206 1.74 -5.53 16.26
CA HIS A 206 2.74 -5.09 15.29
C HIS A 206 4.17 -5.28 15.83
N TYR A 207 5.08 -5.71 14.95
CA TYR A 207 6.46 -6.06 15.29
C TYR A 207 7.26 -4.91 15.93
N SER A 208 6.77 -3.66 15.84
CA SER A 208 7.40 -2.52 16.54
C SER A 208 7.40 -2.71 18.05
N ILE A 209 6.35 -3.28 18.65
CA ILE A 209 6.23 -3.41 20.11
C ILE A 209 7.33 -4.26 20.74
N PRO A 210 7.56 -5.54 20.33
CA PRO A 210 8.63 -6.33 20.92
C PRO A 210 10.02 -5.70 20.68
N LYS A 211 10.24 -5.10 19.50
CA LYS A 211 11.48 -4.35 19.21
C LYS A 211 11.68 -3.16 20.15
N ILE A 212 10.63 -2.38 20.43
CA ILE A 212 10.69 -1.23 21.35
C ILE A 212 10.94 -1.73 22.78
N ALA A 213 10.27 -2.79 23.20
CA ALA A 213 10.44 -3.37 24.52
C ALA A 213 11.90 -3.83 24.74
N GLU A 214 12.52 -4.45 23.74
CA GLU A 214 13.95 -4.79 23.74
C GLU A 214 14.84 -3.55 23.93
N ILE A 215 14.65 -2.51 23.11
CA ILE A 215 15.41 -1.25 23.19
C ILE A 215 15.26 -0.59 24.57
N LEU A 216 14.05 -0.59 25.13
CA LEU A 216 13.75 0.01 26.43
C LEU A 216 14.08 -0.91 27.61
N ARG A 217 14.60 -2.11 27.36
CA ARG A 217 14.87 -3.15 28.37
C ARG A 217 13.65 -3.41 29.26
N LEU A 218 12.50 -3.64 28.62
CA LEU A 218 11.26 -4.06 29.27
C LEU A 218 11.14 -5.59 29.16
N ASN A 219 10.53 -6.21 30.15
CA ASN A 219 10.14 -7.61 30.04
C ASN A 219 8.96 -7.72 29.07
N ILE A 220 8.83 -8.86 28.39
CA ILE A 220 7.73 -9.11 27.45
C ILE A 220 6.99 -10.39 27.80
N LYS A 221 5.68 -10.39 27.64
CA LYS A 221 4.80 -11.52 27.88
C LYS A 221 3.80 -11.68 26.71
N PRO A 222 4.05 -12.62 25.78
CA PRO A 222 3.13 -12.85 24.67
C PRO A 222 1.86 -13.56 25.15
N ILE A 223 0.71 -13.10 24.65
CA ILE A 223 -0.63 -13.61 24.97
C ILE A 223 -1.24 -14.28 23.74
N GLY A 224 -1.99 -15.35 23.95
CA GLY A 224 -2.78 -16.03 22.92
C GLY A 224 -3.79 -15.09 22.25
N SER A 225 -4.32 -15.53 21.11
CA SER A 225 -5.31 -14.79 20.33
C SER A 225 -6.50 -15.68 20.00
N ASN A 226 -7.66 -15.06 19.90
CA ASN A 226 -8.86 -15.65 19.32
C ASN A 226 -8.66 -15.91 17.81
N PRO A 227 -9.52 -16.72 17.17
CA PRO A 227 -9.43 -17.01 15.73
C PRO A 227 -9.48 -15.77 14.81
N ASP A 228 -10.11 -14.68 15.26
CA ASP A 228 -10.16 -13.41 14.55
C ASP A 228 -8.87 -12.59 14.68
N GLY A 229 -7.98 -12.95 15.61
CA GLY A 229 -6.73 -12.27 15.91
C GLY A 229 -6.80 -11.26 17.06
N SER A 230 -7.94 -11.12 17.72
CA SER A 230 -8.06 -10.34 18.97
C SER A 230 -7.42 -11.08 20.15
N MET A 231 -7.08 -10.37 21.21
CA MET A 231 -6.50 -10.93 22.44
C MET A 231 -7.44 -11.95 23.10
N ASP A 232 -6.91 -13.13 23.42
CA ASP A 232 -7.59 -14.11 24.27
C ASP A 232 -7.53 -13.64 25.74
N LEU A 233 -8.68 -13.25 26.28
CA LEU A 233 -8.79 -12.72 27.64
C LEU A 233 -8.62 -13.79 28.73
N ASP A 234 -8.94 -15.05 28.44
CA ASP A 234 -8.74 -16.14 29.40
C ASP A 234 -7.25 -16.48 29.49
N ASN A 235 -6.57 -16.53 28.35
CA ASN A 235 -5.11 -16.65 28.34
C ASN A 235 -4.44 -15.42 28.99
N PHE A 236 -4.91 -14.20 28.71
CA PHE A 236 -4.40 -12.98 29.35
C PHE A 236 -4.50 -13.08 30.87
N LYS A 237 -5.67 -13.44 31.40
CA LYS A 237 -5.90 -13.59 32.85
C LYS A 237 -4.96 -14.63 33.47
N LYS A 238 -4.82 -15.80 32.82
CA LYS A 238 -3.90 -16.85 33.27
C LYS A 238 -2.46 -16.37 33.32
N GLU A 239 -1.96 -15.79 32.24
CA GLU A 239 -0.57 -15.33 32.15
C GLU A 239 -0.28 -14.16 33.10
N LEU A 240 -1.28 -13.29 33.33
CA LEU A 240 -1.19 -12.24 34.34
C LEU A 240 -1.04 -12.84 35.74
N LEU A 241 -1.88 -13.81 36.14
CA LEU A 241 -1.78 -14.45 37.45
C LEU A 241 -0.43 -15.14 37.67
N LEU A 242 0.07 -15.86 36.67
CA LEU A 242 1.40 -16.48 36.72
C LEU A 242 2.52 -15.44 36.88
N HIS A 243 2.45 -14.35 36.11
CA HIS A 243 3.39 -13.24 36.22
C HIS A 243 3.35 -12.60 37.60
N ARG A 244 2.16 -12.38 38.17
CA ARG A 244 2.00 -11.80 39.52
C ARG A 244 2.55 -12.70 40.63
N GLY A 245 2.49 -14.02 40.45
CA GLY A 245 3.11 -14.98 41.37
C GLY A 245 4.64 -14.95 41.33
N ALA A 246 5.22 -14.80 40.14
CA ALA A 246 6.68 -14.77 39.96
C ALA A 246 7.31 -13.38 40.21
N HIS A 247 6.57 -12.31 39.89
CA HIS A 247 7.02 -10.92 39.91
C HIS A 247 5.98 -10.00 40.56
N PRO A 248 5.72 -10.15 41.88
CA PRO A 248 4.67 -9.42 42.58
C PRO A 248 4.90 -7.91 42.64
N ASP A 249 6.10 -7.40 42.38
CA ASP A 249 6.37 -5.96 42.39
C ASP A 249 6.45 -5.36 40.98
N SER A 250 6.50 -6.20 39.94
CA SER A 250 6.61 -5.74 38.55
C SER A 250 5.26 -5.19 38.05
N ALA A 251 5.28 -3.94 37.61
CA ALA A 251 4.16 -3.30 36.96
C ALA A 251 3.92 -3.84 35.54
N VAL A 252 2.71 -3.65 35.02
CA VAL A 252 2.27 -4.19 33.73
C VAL A 252 1.96 -3.09 32.73
N ILE A 253 2.36 -3.28 31.47
CA ILE A 253 1.95 -2.44 30.34
C ILE A 253 1.17 -3.35 29.39
N VAL A 254 -0.12 -3.11 29.18
CA VAL A 254 -0.92 -3.90 28.23
C VAL A 254 -1.07 -3.15 26.92
N ILE A 255 -0.75 -3.83 25.82
CA ILE A 255 -0.96 -3.33 24.46
C ILE A 255 -2.29 -3.85 23.95
N ALA A 256 -3.25 -2.96 23.76
CA ALA A 256 -4.51 -3.26 23.10
C ALA A 256 -4.47 -2.79 21.65
N ASN A 257 -4.62 -3.71 20.72
CA ASN A 257 -4.62 -3.44 19.29
C ASN A 257 -6.02 -2.94 18.87
N ILE A 258 -6.08 -1.71 18.38
CA ILE A 258 -7.29 -1.15 17.75
C ILE A 258 -7.10 -1.29 16.24
N GLY A 259 -7.36 -2.50 15.74
CA GLY A 259 -7.10 -2.90 14.37
C GLY A 259 -5.72 -3.54 14.20
N THR A 260 -5.63 -4.86 14.36
CA THR A 260 -4.41 -5.63 14.06
C THR A 260 -4.03 -5.48 12.58
N THR A 261 -2.75 -5.61 12.26
CA THR A 261 -2.24 -5.30 10.91
C THR A 261 -2.80 -6.22 9.82
N VAL A 262 -2.96 -7.50 10.14
CA VAL A 262 -3.38 -8.53 9.17
C VAL A 262 -4.89 -8.75 9.21
N THR A 263 -5.49 -8.91 10.39
CA THR A 263 -6.91 -9.26 10.47
C THR A 263 -7.81 -8.05 10.67
N GLY A 264 -7.27 -6.90 11.10
CA GLY A 264 -8.08 -5.74 11.47
C GLY A 264 -8.85 -5.94 12.78
N ALA A 265 -8.48 -6.96 13.58
CA ALA A 265 -9.14 -7.28 14.83
C ALA A 265 -8.97 -6.17 15.87
N ILE A 266 -9.97 -6.05 16.74
CA ILE A 266 -10.02 -5.08 17.84
C ILE A 266 -10.00 -5.85 19.14
N ASP A 267 -9.05 -5.51 20.01
CA ASP A 267 -9.01 -6.10 21.36
C ASP A 267 -10.13 -5.56 22.25
N ASN A 268 -10.68 -6.42 23.11
CA ASN A 268 -11.72 -6.05 24.07
C ASN A 268 -11.11 -5.26 25.24
N VAL A 269 -10.90 -3.95 25.03
CA VAL A 269 -10.33 -3.03 26.02
C VAL A 269 -11.10 -3.02 27.36
N PRO A 270 -12.45 -2.96 27.39
CA PRO A 270 -13.19 -3.08 28.65
C PRO A 270 -12.92 -4.40 29.40
N GLY A 271 -12.81 -5.51 28.68
CA GLY A 271 -12.48 -6.82 29.25
C GLY A 271 -11.06 -6.88 29.83
N ILE A 272 -10.07 -6.34 29.10
CA ILE A 272 -8.68 -6.21 29.57
C ILE A 272 -8.64 -5.42 30.88
N LYS A 273 -9.29 -4.26 30.90
CA LYS A 273 -9.35 -3.39 32.08
C LYS A 273 -10.02 -4.08 33.27
N LYS A 274 -11.14 -4.76 33.04
CA LYS A 274 -11.84 -5.53 34.09
C LYS A 274 -10.92 -6.55 34.74
N ILE A 275 -10.18 -7.33 33.94
CA ILE A 275 -9.23 -8.33 34.45
C ILE A 275 -8.14 -7.68 35.33
N LEU A 276 -7.58 -6.56 34.87
CA LEU A 276 -6.56 -5.82 35.62
C LEU A 276 -7.10 -5.29 36.96
N ASP A 277 -8.30 -4.71 36.96
CA ASP A 277 -8.93 -4.15 38.16
C ASP A 277 -9.36 -5.21 39.18
N GLU A 278 -9.77 -6.39 38.72
CA GLU A 278 -10.23 -7.50 39.57
C GLU A 278 -9.07 -8.35 40.11
N THR A 279 -7.89 -8.29 39.49
CA THR A 279 -6.72 -9.08 39.91
C THR A 279 -6.28 -8.71 41.33
N ARG A 280 -6.01 -9.73 42.16
CA ARG A 280 -5.53 -9.60 43.54
C ARG A 280 -4.24 -10.41 43.74
N PRO A 281 -3.23 -9.86 44.44
CA PRO A 281 -3.14 -8.48 44.94
C PRO A 281 -3.13 -7.45 43.80
N LYS A 282 -3.54 -6.21 44.09
CA LYS A 282 -3.77 -5.15 43.08
C LYS A 282 -2.53 -4.95 42.22
N VAL A 283 -2.71 -4.97 40.89
CA VAL A 283 -1.63 -4.74 39.93
C VAL A 283 -1.55 -3.26 39.55
N THR A 284 -0.34 -2.72 39.49
CA THR A 284 -0.08 -1.40 38.91
C THR A 284 0.10 -1.55 37.41
N TYR A 285 -0.69 -0.82 36.62
CA TYR A 285 -0.70 -1.03 35.17
C TYR A 285 -0.86 0.26 34.35
N THR A 286 -0.50 0.17 33.07
CA THR A 286 -0.96 1.09 32.02
C THR A 286 -1.56 0.31 30.85
N ILE A 287 -2.48 0.93 30.11
CA ILE A 287 -3.04 0.40 28.86
C ILE A 287 -2.72 1.37 27.73
N HIS A 288 -2.07 0.84 26.68
CA HIS A 288 -1.78 1.55 25.45
C HIS A 288 -2.68 1.04 24.32
N LEU A 289 -3.33 1.96 23.61
CA LEU A 289 -4.02 1.68 22.36
C LEU A 289 -3.06 1.84 21.17
N ASP A 290 -2.65 0.71 20.56
CA ASP A 290 -2.04 0.73 19.23
C ASP A 290 -3.17 0.83 18.19
N GLY A 291 -3.50 2.07 17.84
CA GLY A 291 -4.57 2.42 16.91
C GLY A 291 -4.05 2.93 15.57
N ALA A 292 -2.92 2.42 15.10
CA ALA A 292 -2.22 2.97 13.94
C ALA A 292 -3.12 3.23 12.73
N LEU A 293 -4.04 2.30 12.40
CA LEU A 293 -5.07 2.49 11.36
C LEU A 293 -6.42 2.85 11.99
N THR A 294 -7.02 1.91 12.70
CA THR A 294 -8.44 1.97 13.11
C THR A 294 -8.65 2.92 14.29
N GLY A 295 -7.61 3.23 15.06
CA GLY A 295 -7.69 4.24 16.12
C GLY A 295 -8.16 5.61 15.63
N PHE A 296 -7.81 5.99 14.39
CA PHE A 296 -8.27 7.25 13.79
C PHE A 296 -9.78 7.31 13.54
N VAL A 297 -10.43 6.17 13.30
CA VAL A 297 -11.86 6.07 12.98
C VAL A 297 -12.65 5.38 14.09
N MET A 298 -12.01 5.12 15.22
CA MET A 298 -12.59 4.49 16.39
C MET A 298 -13.87 5.20 16.86
N PRO A 299 -13.96 6.55 16.92
CA PRO A 299 -15.22 7.25 17.24
C PRO A 299 -16.39 7.06 16.28
N ILE A 300 -16.18 6.40 15.13
CA ILE A 300 -17.22 6.19 14.12
C ILE A 300 -17.56 4.70 13.99
N LEU A 301 -16.59 3.82 14.21
CA LEU A 301 -16.76 2.38 14.05
C LEU A 301 -17.44 1.73 15.27
N LYS A 302 -18.26 0.71 15.01
CA LYS A 302 -18.73 -0.21 16.05
C LYS A 302 -17.64 -1.27 16.33
N PRO A 303 -17.48 -1.74 17.59
CA PRO A 303 -18.38 -1.57 18.72
C PRO A 303 -18.20 -0.27 19.52
N PHE A 304 -17.25 0.60 19.17
CA PHE A 304 -16.94 1.79 19.95
C PHE A 304 -18.07 2.84 19.93
N GLY A 305 -18.49 3.30 18.74
CA GLY A 305 -19.63 4.23 18.59
C GLY A 305 -19.46 5.57 19.33
N ASP A 306 -20.53 6.09 19.92
CA ASP A 306 -20.49 7.37 20.65
C ASP A 306 -20.10 7.14 22.13
N ILE A 307 -18.80 7.27 22.43
CA ILE A 307 -18.26 7.27 23.80
C ILE A 307 -17.91 8.71 24.20
N PRO A 308 -18.36 9.22 25.37
CA PRO A 308 -18.16 10.62 25.75
C PRO A 308 -16.69 11.04 25.91
N ASP A 309 -15.86 10.19 26.52
CA ASP A 309 -14.41 10.36 26.67
C ASP A 309 -13.77 8.97 26.51
N TYR A 310 -13.07 8.76 25.41
CA TYR A 310 -12.45 7.48 25.10
C TYR A 310 -11.36 7.07 26.08
N PHE A 311 -10.60 8.01 26.62
CA PHE A 311 -9.51 7.71 27.54
C PHE A 311 -10.06 7.34 28.92
N ALA A 312 -10.99 8.13 29.44
CA ALA A 312 -11.59 7.88 30.74
C ALA A 312 -12.50 6.66 30.73
N SER A 313 -13.37 6.52 29.73
CA SER A 313 -14.37 5.45 29.67
C SER A 313 -13.75 4.07 29.44
N LEU A 314 -12.69 4.00 28.61
CA LEU A 314 -11.94 2.75 28.41
C LEU A 314 -10.85 2.54 29.46
N GLY A 315 -10.54 3.57 30.27
CA GLY A 315 -9.47 3.59 31.25
C GLY A 315 -8.08 3.37 30.63
N VAL A 316 -7.82 4.02 29.50
CA VAL A 316 -6.57 3.92 28.75
C VAL A 316 -5.68 5.14 28.96
N ASN A 317 -4.36 4.95 28.83
CA ASN A 317 -3.38 5.99 29.14
C ASN A 317 -2.90 6.72 27.89
N THR A 318 -2.71 5.98 26.79
CA THR A 318 -2.06 6.47 25.58
C THR A 318 -2.69 5.87 24.32
N LEU A 319 -2.68 6.64 23.24
CA LEU A 319 -3.15 6.24 21.91
C LEU A 319 -2.12 6.65 20.86
N ALA A 320 -1.74 5.74 19.97
CA ALA A 320 -0.92 6.04 18.80
C ALA A 320 -1.71 5.85 17.50
N VAL A 321 -1.58 6.79 16.57
CA VAL A 321 -2.26 6.79 15.26
C VAL A 321 -1.26 7.11 14.15
N SER A 322 -1.41 6.50 12.98
CA SER A 322 -0.62 6.82 11.78
C SER A 322 -1.45 7.66 10.81
N ALA A 323 -1.00 8.90 10.58
CA ALA A 323 -1.64 9.84 9.66
C ALA A 323 -1.49 9.45 8.18
N HIS A 324 -0.42 8.73 7.85
CA HIS A 324 -0.23 8.15 6.52
C HIS A 324 -1.08 6.89 6.27
N LYS A 325 -1.86 6.42 7.27
CA LYS A 325 -2.80 5.32 7.08
C LYS A 325 -4.18 5.85 6.68
N TYR A 326 -5.12 5.97 7.61
CA TYR A 326 -6.48 6.42 7.27
C TYR A 326 -6.53 7.87 6.74
N PRO A 327 -5.87 8.87 7.37
CA PRO A 327 -5.87 10.24 6.85
C PRO A 327 -5.11 10.40 5.52
N GLY A 328 -4.36 9.40 5.08
CA GLY A 328 -3.81 9.29 3.73
C GLY A 328 -2.77 10.34 3.35
N LEU A 329 -1.93 10.76 4.31
CA LEU A 329 -0.82 11.67 4.06
C LEU A 329 0.21 11.06 3.10
N SER A 330 0.80 11.90 2.24
CA SER A 330 1.85 11.50 1.29
C SER A 330 3.25 11.31 1.91
N GLN A 331 3.39 11.53 3.22
CA GLN A 331 4.63 11.34 3.98
C GLN A 331 4.34 10.49 5.22
N PRO A 332 5.26 9.59 5.64
CA PRO A 332 5.18 8.92 6.93
C PRO A 332 5.02 9.95 8.05
N CYS A 333 3.86 9.90 8.68
CA CYS A 333 3.45 10.80 9.75
C CYS A 333 2.51 10.05 10.69
N GLY A 334 2.53 10.39 11.97
CA GLY A 334 1.66 9.85 13.01
C GLY A 334 1.47 10.84 14.15
N ILE A 335 0.80 10.39 15.21
CA ILE A 335 0.65 11.13 16.45
C ILE A 335 0.53 10.16 17.61
N VAL A 336 1.08 10.55 18.75
CA VAL A 336 0.81 9.93 20.05
C VAL A 336 0.05 10.92 20.93
N LEU A 337 -0.97 10.43 21.61
CA LEU A 337 -1.80 11.20 22.55
C LEU A 337 -1.82 10.49 23.92
N ALA A 338 -1.91 11.27 24.98
CA ALA A 338 -2.05 10.83 26.35
C ALA A 338 -2.88 11.83 27.16
N ARG A 339 -3.45 11.38 28.28
CA ARG A 339 -4.05 12.30 29.25
C ARG A 339 -2.98 13.17 29.90
N LYS A 340 -3.28 14.45 30.11
CA LYS A 340 -2.39 15.42 30.75
C LYS A 340 -1.83 14.93 32.08
N GLN A 341 -2.68 14.48 33.00
CA GLN A 341 -2.25 14.00 34.31
C GLN A 341 -1.27 12.81 34.23
N PHE A 342 -1.50 11.87 33.31
CA PHE A 342 -0.60 10.75 33.08
C PHE A 342 0.76 11.24 32.56
N PHE A 343 0.74 12.13 31.58
CA PHE A 343 1.94 12.69 30.97
C PHE A 343 2.75 13.50 31.98
N GLU A 344 2.11 14.38 32.75
CA GLU A 344 2.77 15.17 33.80
C GLU A 344 3.40 14.26 34.85
N LYS A 345 2.72 13.20 35.29
CA LYS A 345 3.30 12.23 36.22
C LYS A 345 4.49 11.47 35.62
N ALA A 346 4.49 11.18 34.32
CA ALA A 346 5.65 10.56 33.65
C ALA A 346 6.90 11.46 33.62
N PHE A 347 6.72 12.79 33.72
CA PHE A 347 7.80 13.78 33.61
C PHE A 347 7.97 14.69 34.84
N GLU A 348 7.27 14.42 35.95
CA GLU A 348 7.19 15.25 37.16
C GLU A 348 8.55 15.66 37.77
N LYS A 349 9.60 14.84 37.60
CA LYS A 349 10.91 15.04 38.22
C LYS A 349 12.08 15.13 37.22
N SER A 350 11.82 15.51 35.96
CA SER A 350 12.89 15.59 34.96
C SER A 350 13.50 16.98 34.85
N GLU A 351 14.74 17.12 35.34
CA GLU A 351 15.71 18.15 34.92
C GLU A 351 16.11 17.88 33.46
N ARG A 352 15.19 18.18 32.53
CA ARG A 352 15.35 17.93 31.08
C ARG A 352 14.95 19.13 30.24
N SER A 353 15.06 20.32 30.84
CA SER A 353 15.03 21.57 30.11
C SER A 353 16.29 21.65 29.24
N ILE A 354 16.11 21.90 27.95
CA ILE A 354 17.21 22.10 27.02
C ILE A 354 17.39 23.60 26.80
N ASP A 355 18.39 24.17 27.47
CA ASP A 355 18.61 25.62 27.55
C ASP A 355 18.76 26.28 26.17
N TYR A 356 19.54 25.68 25.27
CA TYR A 356 19.88 26.28 23.96
C TYR A 356 18.71 26.38 22.97
N VAL A 357 17.58 25.71 23.23
CA VAL A 357 16.35 25.83 22.42
C VAL A 357 15.23 26.59 23.14
N GLY A 358 15.56 27.32 24.21
CA GLY A 358 14.59 28.09 25.00
C GLY A 358 13.99 27.26 26.14
N ASN A 359 14.81 26.46 26.83
CA ASN A 359 14.40 25.67 27.98
C ASN A 359 13.25 24.68 27.69
N ILE A 360 13.20 24.11 26.47
CA ILE A 360 12.14 23.16 26.08
C ILE A 360 12.38 21.82 26.77
N LEU A 361 11.31 21.19 27.25
CA LEU A 361 11.39 19.85 27.85
C LEU A 361 11.65 18.77 26.79
N ASP A 362 12.63 17.90 27.07
CA ASP A 362 12.90 16.70 26.27
C ASP A 362 11.90 15.56 26.61
N VAL A 363 10.75 15.62 25.94
CA VAL A 363 9.59 14.71 26.13
C VAL A 363 9.20 13.97 24.85
N THR A 364 9.96 14.14 23.78
CA THR A 364 9.75 13.56 22.44
C THR A 364 10.90 12.60 22.10
N ILE A 365 10.64 11.57 21.29
CA ILE A 365 11.71 10.63 20.88
C ILE A 365 12.73 11.29 19.95
N THR A 366 12.25 12.05 18.98
CA THR A 366 13.09 12.81 18.05
C THR A 366 13.28 14.25 18.55
N GLY A 367 14.50 14.78 18.44
CA GLY A 367 14.80 16.19 18.74
C GLY A 367 14.21 17.15 17.70
N SER A 368 14.78 17.19 16.49
CA SER A 368 14.21 17.93 15.35
C SER A 368 13.00 17.19 14.78
N ARG A 369 11.90 17.90 14.56
CA ARG A 369 10.61 17.31 14.11
C ARG A 369 10.05 18.06 12.91
N SER A 370 9.46 17.32 11.96
CA SER A 370 8.98 17.89 10.70
C SER A 370 7.75 18.79 10.88
N GLY A 371 7.93 20.10 10.70
CA GLY A 371 6.81 21.04 10.65
C GLY A 371 5.94 20.85 9.40
N LEU A 372 6.50 20.32 8.31
CA LEU A 372 5.75 20.01 7.09
C LEU A 372 4.72 18.89 7.34
N ASN A 373 5.10 17.84 8.08
CA ASN A 373 4.20 16.77 8.47
C ASN A 373 3.04 17.29 9.33
N VAL A 374 3.32 18.24 10.23
CA VAL A 374 2.28 18.91 11.05
C VAL A 374 1.29 19.65 10.16
N LEU A 375 1.77 20.45 9.21
CA LEU A 375 0.89 21.21 8.30
C LEU A 375 0.06 20.29 7.41
N MET A 376 0.68 19.26 6.83
CA MET A 376 -0.03 18.27 6.02
C MET A 376 -1.10 17.55 6.82
N PHE A 377 -0.81 17.18 8.08
CA PHE A 377 -1.78 16.47 8.90
C PHE A 377 -2.92 17.39 9.33
N TYR A 378 -2.62 18.61 9.76
CA TYR A 378 -3.64 19.61 10.09
C TYR A 378 -4.55 19.89 8.89
N HIS A 379 -3.96 20.07 7.70
CA HIS A 379 -4.71 20.28 6.48
C HIS A 379 -5.57 19.07 6.11
N ALA A 380 -5.09 17.84 6.31
CA ALA A 380 -5.87 16.62 6.11
C ALA A 380 -7.10 16.57 7.03
N LEU A 381 -6.95 16.93 8.31
CA LEU A 381 -8.06 16.99 9.27
C LEU A 381 -9.13 18.01 8.84
N CYS A 382 -8.71 19.20 8.39
CA CYS A 382 -9.63 20.20 7.85
C CYS A 382 -10.30 19.73 6.55
N ALA A 383 -9.56 19.08 5.66
CA ALA A 383 -10.08 18.60 4.38
C ALA A 383 -11.15 17.52 4.54
N ILE A 384 -11.02 16.64 5.54
CA ILE A 384 -12.05 15.65 5.90
C ILE A 384 -13.15 16.22 6.81
N GLY A 385 -13.08 17.50 7.18
CA GLY A 385 -14.10 18.24 7.93
C GLY A 385 -14.02 18.13 9.45
N LEU A 386 -12.98 17.48 9.99
CA LEU A 386 -12.88 17.15 11.41
C LEU A 386 -12.69 18.37 12.33
N ASP A 387 -12.25 19.49 11.76
CA ASP A 387 -12.21 20.79 12.44
C ASP A 387 -13.61 21.34 12.77
N LYS A 388 -14.64 20.85 12.07
CA LYS A 388 -16.04 21.28 12.22
C LYS A 388 -16.89 20.18 12.88
N ASN A 389 -17.06 19.05 12.20
CA ASN A 389 -17.89 17.92 12.62
C ASN A 389 -17.37 16.59 12.04
N THR A 390 -18.09 15.49 12.26
CA THR A 390 -17.65 14.14 11.83
C THR A 390 -18.39 13.62 10.61
N ASP A 391 -19.31 14.39 10.01
CA ASP A 391 -20.26 13.89 9.01
C ASP A 391 -19.57 13.39 7.73
N LYS A 392 -18.62 14.17 7.21
CA LYS A 392 -17.87 13.79 6.02
C LYS A 392 -17.02 12.54 6.26
N LEU A 393 -16.38 12.44 7.42
CA LEU A 393 -15.62 11.26 7.79
C LEU A 393 -16.52 10.03 7.96
N LYS A 394 -17.70 10.18 8.59
CA LYS A 394 -18.72 9.12 8.74
C LYS A 394 -19.12 8.56 7.37
N LYS A 395 -19.48 9.44 6.43
CA LYS A 395 -19.84 9.03 5.06
C LYS A 395 -18.69 8.27 4.37
N MET A 396 -17.46 8.76 4.49
CA MET A 396 -16.29 8.06 3.93
C MET A 396 -16.10 6.66 4.54
N VAL A 397 -16.24 6.53 5.87
CA VAL A 397 -16.16 5.24 6.56
C VAL A 397 -17.27 4.29 6.09
N GLU A 398 -18.51 4.77 6.01
CA GLU A 398 -19.67 3.98 5.55
C GLU A 398 -19.47 3.46 4.12
N GLU A 399 -18.97 4.30 3.21
CA GLU A 399 -18.62 3.89 1.85
C GLU A 399 -17.52 2.81 1.84
N ASN A 400 -16.50 2.95 2.69
CA ASN A 400 -15.41 1.97 2.81
C ASN A 400 -15.92 0.62 3.36
N LEU A 401 -16.79 0.65 4.37
CA LEU A 401 -17.42 -0.57 4.92
C LEU A 401 -18.36 -1.23 3.91
N SER A 402 -19.13 -0.45 3.13
CA SER A 402 -19.99 -0.94 2.07
C SER A 402 -19.18 -1.66 0.98
N ASN A 403 -18.06 -1.08 0.56
CA ASN A 403 -17.15 -1.71 -0.40
C ASN A 403 -16.46 -2.95 0.19
N ALA A 404 -16.12 -2.96 1.47
CA ALA A 404 -15.53 -4.12 2.14
C ALA A 404 -16.51 -5.30 2.16
N LYS A 405 -17.77 -5.03 2.52
CA LYS A 405 -18.85 -6.02 2.45
C LYS A 405 -19.06 -6.52 1.03
N TYR A 406 -19.06 -5.61 0.04
CA TYR A 406 -19.18 -5.99 -1.36
C TYR A 406 -18.05 -6.91 -1.83
N LEU A 407 -16.80 -6.58 -1.51
CA LEU A 407 -15.64 -7.42 -1.79
C LEU A 407 -15.78 -8.80 -1.14
N TYR A 408 -16.17 -8.85 0.14
CA TYR A 408 -16.46 -10.11 0.84
C TYR A 408 -17.50 -10.95 0.10
N GLU A 409 -18.64 -10.37 -0.27
CA GLU A 409 -19.70 -11.07 -1.01
C GLU A 409 -19.21 -11.62 -2.35
N GLN A 410 -18.38 -10.87 -3.09
CA GLN A 410 -17.80 -11.36 -4.34
C GLN A 410 -16.78 -12.48 -4.13
N LEU A 411 -15.95 -12.39 -3.10
CA LEU A 411 -14.98 -13.43 -2.77
C LEU A 411 -15.66 -14.71 -2.25
N VAL A 412 -16.74 -14.59 -1.49
CA VAL A 412 -17.54 -15.74 -1.03
C VAL A 412 -18.11 -16.51 -2.22
N LYS A 413 -18.56 -15.83 -3.28
CA LYS A 413 -19.00 -16.49 -4.53
C LYS A 413 -17.88 -17.31 -5.20
N ILE A 414 -16.61 -17.00 -4.92
CA ILE A 414 -15.43 -17.62 -5.55
C ILE A 414 -14.80 -18.73 -4.69
N PHE A 415 -14.80 -18.57 -3.36
CA PHE A 415 -14.11 -19.47 -2.43
C PHE A 415 -15.03 -20.21 -1.46
N GLY A 416 -16.30 -19.80 -1.38
CA GLY A 416 -17.23 -20.22 -0.36
C GLY A 416 -17.04 -19.47 0.97
N PRO A 417 -18.08 -19.42 1.83
CA PRO A 417 -18.07 -18.65 3.06
C PRO A 417 -17.09 -19.18 4.11
N GLN A 418 -16.69 -20.45 4.04
CA GLN A 418 -15.76 -21.06 4.99
C GLN A 418 -14.29 -20.63 4.79
N ARG A 419 -13.95 -20.08 3.62
CA ARG A 419 -12.57 -19.75 3.24
C ARG A 419 -12.31 -18.25 3.16
N VAL A 420 -13.35 -17.43 3.27
CA VAL A 420 -13.25 -15.97 3.25
C VAL A 420 -13.63 -15.47 4.63
N PHE A 421 -12.75 -14.69 5.24
CA PHE A 421 -12.96 -14.13 6.57
C PHE A 421 -13.13 -12.62 6.46
N TYR A 422 -14.21 -12.12 7.07
CA TYR A 422 -14.57 -10.71 7.10
C TYR A 422 -15.01 -10.32 8.51
N PRO A 423 -14.18 -9.58 9.28
CA PRO A 423 -14.51 -9.13 10.62
C PRO A 423 -15.41 -7.87 10.62
N TYR A 424 -16.23 -7.68 9.57
CA TYR A 424 -17.14 -6.54 9.40
C TYR A 424 -16.46 -5.16 9.46
N HIS A 425 -15.19 -5.05 9.07
CA HIS A 425 -14.38 -3.81 9.09
C HIS A 425 -13.80 -3.51 7.70
N PHE A 426 -12.56 -3.02 7.61
CA PHE A 426 -11.89 -2.70 6.35
C PHE A 426 -11.19 -3.91 5.71
N ASN A 427 -10.82 -4.91 6.51
CA ASN A 427 -10.04 -6.04 6.04
C ASN A 427 -10.94 -7.17 5.52
N VAL A 428 -10.60 -7.72 4.36
CA VAL A 428 -11.19 -8.97 3.85
C VAL A 428 -10.07 -9.94 3.56
N ILE A 429 -10.11 -11.10 4.20
CA ILE A 429 -9.07 -12.13 4.13
C ILE A 429 -9.60 -13.30 3.31
N PHE A 430 -8.81 -13.78 2.36
CA PHE A 430 -9.20 -14.85 1.43
C PHE A 430 -7.99 -15.70 1.07
N PRO A 431 -8.18 -16.86 0.41
CA PRO A 431 -7.05 -17.70 0.04
C PRO A 431 -6.14 -17.00 -0.96
N LYS A 432 -4.84 -17.21 -0.80
CA LYS A 432 -3.78 -16.57 -1.57
C LYS A 432 -3.95 -16.83 -3.09
N PRO A 433 -3.93 -15.78 -3.94
CA PRO A 433 -3.88 -15.92 -5.39
C PRO A 433 -2.45 -16.18 -5.88
N SER A 434 -2.24 -16.22 -7.20
CA SER A 434 -0.88 -16.24 -7.77
C SER A 434 -0.03 -15.08 -7.29
N ILE A 435 1.30 -15.28 -7.31
CA ILE A 435 2.26 -14.23 -6.95
C ILE A 435 2.19 -13.04 -7.93
N GLU A 436 1.85 -13.28 -9.19
CA GLU A 436 1.71 -12.24 -10.21
C GLU A 436 0.52 -11.33 -9.89
N LEU A 437 -0.65 -11.91 -9.61
CA LEU A 437 -1.83 -11.14 -9.21
C LEU A 437 -1.60 -10.42 -7.88
N ALA A 438 -0.95 -11.08 -6.92
CA ALA A 438 -0.60 -10.47 -5.65
C ALA A 438 0.35 -9.27 -5.79
N LYS A 439 1.33 -9.34 -6.71
CA LYS A 439 2.23 -8.21 -7.02
C LYS A 439 1.49 -7.06 -7.69
N LYS A 440 0.66 -7.35 -8.69
CA LYS A 440 -0.13 -6.34 -9.42
C LYS A 440 -1.00 -5.51 -8.47
N TYR A 441 -1.73 -6.18 -7.59
CA TYR A 441 -2.65 -5.52 -6.64
C TYR A 441 -2.01 -5.18 -5.29
N GLN A 442 -0.70 -5.43 -5.13
CA GLN A 442 0.07 -5.21 -3.90
C GLN A 442 -0.59 -5.83 -2.66
N LEU A 443 -1.02 -7.09 -2.78
CA LEU A 443 -1.72 -7.82 -1.73
C LEU A 443 -0.77 -8.17 -0.56
N MET A 444 -1.28 -8.06 0.66
CA MET A 444 -0.56 -8.54 1.84
C MET A 444 -0.73 -10.06 1.92
N LEU A 445 0.36 -10.81 1.86
CA LEU A 445 0.37 -12.27 1.91
C LEU A 445 0.77 -12.77 3.29
N THR A 446 0.01 -13.72 3.85
CA THR A 446 0.30 -14.35 5.15
C THR A 446 -0.03 -15.83 5.08
N GLY A 447 1.00 -16.67 5.02
CA GLY A 447 0.84 -18.11 4.80
C GLY A 447 0.14 -18.41 3.48
N ASP A 448 -0.98 -19.13 3.57
CA ASP A 448 -1.86 -19.51 2.46
C ASP A 448 -2.99 -18.48 2.18
N ARG A 449 -2.92 -17.30 2.81
CA ARG A 449 -3.94 -16.25 2.72
C ARG A 449 -3.40 -14.94 2.13
N ALA A 450 -4.32 -14.17 1.56
CA ALA A 450 -4.12 -12.78 1.16
C ALA A 450 -5.15 -11.89 1.88
N ASN A 451 -4.81 -10.61 2.02
CA ASN A 451 -5.64 -9.59 2.65
C ASN A 451 -5.74 -8.36 1.76
N ILE A 452 -6.96 -7.80 1.67
CA ILE A 452 -7.24 -6.49 1.09
C ILE A 452 -7.80 -5.59 2.19
N CYS A 453 -7.22 -4.40 2.34
CA CYS A 453 -7.71 -3.37 3.25
C CYS A 453 -8.49 -2.32 2.44
N VAL A 454 -9.82 -2.35 2.55
CA VAL A 454 -10.73 -1.49 1.78
C VAL A 454 -10.81 -0.11 2.43
N LEU A 455 -9.99 0.81 1.92
CA LEU A 455 -10.00 2.24 2.26
C LEU A 455 -10.50 3.06 1.07
N THR A 456 -10.47 4.39 1.16
CA THR A 456 -11.07 5.31 0.18
C THR A 456 -10.57 5.14 -1.27
N ASN A 457 -9.35 4.64 -1.48
CA ASN A 457 -8.81 4.33 -2.81
C ASN A 457 -9.34 3.03 -3.43
N VAL A 458 -10.00 2.17 -2.65
CA VAL A 458 -10.55 0.89 -3.11
C VAL A 458 -12.00 1.11 -3.55
N THR A 459 -12.17 1.49 -4.82
CA THR A 459 -13.49 1.72 -5.41
C THR A 459 -14.16 0.42 -5.83
N ARG A 460 -15.47 0.47 -6.11
CA ARG A 460 -16.22 -0.69 -6.56
C ARG A 460 -15.73 -1.21 -7.91
N GLU A 461 -15.36 -0.30 -8.81
CA GLU A 461 -14.81 -0.61 -10.13
C GLU A 461 -13.46 -1.34 -10.01
N LEU A 462 -12.60 -0.90 -9.07
CA LEU A 462 -11.32 -1.56 -8.82
C LEU A 462 -11.53 -2.96 -8.21
N ILE A 463 -12.52 -3.11 -7.31
CA ILE A 463 -12.94 -4.42 -6.81
C ILE A 463 -13.42 -5.32 -7.94
N ASP A 464 -14.30 -4.82 -8.82
CA ASP A 464 -14.83 -5.60 -9.94
C ASP A 464 -13.72 -6.05 -10.90
N GLN A 465 -12.77 -5.16 -11.21
CA GLN A 465 -11.60 -5.50 -12.01
C GLN A 465 -10.78 -6.61 -11.34
N PHE A 466 -10.46 -6.46 -10.04
CA PHE A 466 -9.74 -7.48 -9.28
C PHE A 466 -10.48 -8.82 -9.28
N ILE A 467 -11.80 -8.82 -9.12
CA ILE A 467 -12.62 -10.04 -9.10
C ILE A 467 -12.61 -10.75 -10.46
N VAL A 468 -12.64 -10.01 -11.58
CA VAL A 468 -12.52 -10.59 -12.93
C VAL A 468 -11.15 -11.25 -13.08
N GLU A 469 -10.07 -10.54 -12.74
CA GLU A 469 -8.71 -11.06 -12.86
C GLU A 469 -8.45 -12.23 -11.91
N LEU A 470 -9.03 -12.23 -10.70
CA LEU A 470 -8.95 -13.32 -9.74
C LEU A 470 -9.70 -14.57 -10.21
N LYS A 471 -10.85 -14.42 -10.89
CA LYS A 471 -11.56 -15.56 -11.49
C LYS A 471 -10.73 -16.18 -12.61
N LEU A 472 -10.07 -15.37 -13.43
CA LEU A 472 -9.12 -15.86 -14.43
C LEU A 472 -7.94 -16.57 -13.75
N ASP A 473 -7.34 -15.95 -12.73
CA ASP A 473 -6.23 -16.52 -11.94
C ASP A 473 -6.60 -17.88 -11.30
N LYS A 474 -7.85 -18.05 -10.86
CA LYS A 474 -8.34 -19.32 -10.28
C LYS A 474 -8.91 -20.31 -11.28
N GLY A 475 -9.33 -19.84 -12.46
CA GLY A 475 -9.55 -20.71 -13.61
C GLY A 475 -8.28 -21.48 -14.00
N VAL A 476 -7.11 -20.99 -13.56
CA VAL A 476 -5.81 -21.68 -13.66
C VAL A 476 -5.60 -22.71 -12.51
N VAL A 477 -6.45 -22.77 -11.47
CA VAL A 477 -6.23 -23.61 -10.26
C VAL A 477 -7.39 -24.55 -9.89
N MET A 478 -8.63 -24.37 -10.38
CA MET A 478 -9.73 -25.36 -10.25
C MET A 478 -10.19 -25.95 -11.58
N GLY A 479 -9.24 -26.11 -12.47
CA GLY A 479 -9.15 -27.25 -13.35
C GLY A 479 -7.66 -27.44 -13.60
N THR A 480 -7.20 -28.68 -13.60
CA THR A 480 -6.45 -29.10 -14.78
C THR A 480 -7.35 -28.83 -15.99
N LEU A 481 -7.52 -27.57 -16.37
CA LEU A 481 -7.59 -27.27 -17.79
C LEU A 481 -6.19 -27.67 -18.23
N GLN A 482 -6.16 -28.78 -18.95
CA GLN A 482 -5.08 -29.06 -19.88
C GLN A 482 -4.59 -27.70 -20.40
N LYS A 483 -3.28 -27.48 -20.46
CA LYS A 483 -2.79 -26.64 -21.57
C LYS A 483 -3.56 -27.18 -22.77
N ASN A 484 -4.60 -26.49 -23.23
CA ASN A 484 -5.22 -26.85 -24.49
C ASN A 484 -4.01 -26.82 -25.41
N GLN A 485 -3.56 -27.97 -25.89
CA GLN A 485 -2.32 -28.04 -26.64
C GLN A 485 -2.64 -27.37 -27.96
N TYR A 486 -2.47 -26.05 -28.02
CA TYR A 486 -2.54 -25.34 -29.28
C TYR A 486 -1.14 -25.24 -29.86
N THR A 487 -1.07 -25.32 -31.17
CA THR A 487 0.15 -25.03 -31.92
C THR A 487 0.01 -23.67 -32.58
N ILE A 488 1.10 -22.89 -32.57
CA ILE A 488 1.18 -21.66 -33.34
C ILE A 488 1.88 -21.98 -34.65
N ASP A 489 1.16 -21.86 -35.73
CA ASP A 489 1.61 -22.18 -37.09
C ASP A 489 1.58 -20.92 -37.97
N THR A 490 2.32 -20.94 -39.07
CA THR A 490 2.19 -19.90 -40.10
C THR A 490 0.82 -20.03 -40.78
N LEU A 491 0.17 -18.90 -41.08
CA LEU A 491 -1.09 -18.88 -41.81
C LEU A 491 -0.92 -19.52 -43.20
N GLN A 492 -1.81 -20.47 -43.55
CA GLN A 492 -1.78 -21.24 -44.79
C GLN A 492 -3.18 -21.37 -45.39
N LYS A 493 -3.28 -21.87 -46.63
CA LYS A 493 -4.54 -22.03 -47.37
C LYS A 493 -5.61 -22.81 -46.62
N GLN A 494 -5.23 -23.82 -45.84
CA GLN A 494 -6.16 -24.63 -45.05
C GLN A 494 -6.86 -23.85 -43.92
N HIS A 495 -6.28 -22.75 -43.45
CA HIS A 495 -6.81 -21.93 -42.36
C HIS A 495 -7.78 -20.83 -42.84
N VAL A 496 -7.86 -20.56 -44.15
CA VAL A 496 -8.57 -19.40 -44.73
C VAL A 496 -10.00 -19.30 -44.22
N ARG A 497 -10.76 -20.40 -44.29
CA ARG A 497 -12.18 -20.39 -43.94
C ARG A 497 -12.38 -19.96 -42.48
N GLU A 498 -11.65 -20.57 -41.56
CA GLU A 498 -11.83 -20.32 -40.12
C GLU A 498 -11.26 -18.96 -39.70
N VAL A 499 -10.15 -18.52 -40.29
CA VAL A 499 -9.61 -17.17 -40.08
C VAL A 499 -10.58 -16.10 -40.58
N THR A 500 -11.18 -16.28 -41.75
CA THR A 500 -12.18 -15.34 -42.30
C THR A 500 -13.40 -15.24 -41.38
N GLU A 501 -13.93 -16.37 -40.90
CA GLU A 501 -15.05 -16.36 -39.94
C GLU A 501 -14.66 -15.66 -38.62
N LEU A 502 -13.51 -16.00 -38.06
CA LEU A 502 -13.05 -15.41 -36.80
C LEU A 502 -12.79 -13.90 -36.94
N PHE A 503 -12.20 -13.46 -38.05
CA PHE A 503 -11.96 -12.05 -38.35
C PHE A 503 -13.30 -11.30 -38.40
N ILE A 504 -14.22 -11.74 -39.26
CA ILE A 504 -15.54 -11.11 -39.42
C ILE A 504 -16.28 -11.05 -38.09
N ASN A 505 -16.33 -12.16 -37.35
CA ASN A 505 -17.07 -12.22 -36.09
C ASN A 505 -16.44 -11.35 -35.00
N SER A 506 -15.11 -11.30 -34.92
CA SER A 506 -14.42 -10.47 -33.93
C SER A 506 -14.66 -8.98 -34.18
N PHE A 507 -14.36 -8.52 -35.39
CA PHE A 507 -14.45 -7.11 -35.75
C PHE A 507 -15.89 -6.60 -35.90
N ARG A 508 -16.89 -7.46 -36.13
CA ARG A 508 -18.29 -7.01 -36.09
C ARG A 508 -18.82 -6.86 -34.67
N ASN A 509 -18.45 -7.76 -33.77
CA ASN A 509 -19.08 -7.85 -32.46
C ASN A 509 -18.36 -7.01 -31.38
N TYR A 510 -17.03 -6.91 -31.48
CA TYR A 510 -16.18 -6.38 -30.41
C TYR A 510 -15.36 -5.13 -30.77
N GLU A 511 -15.15 -4.84 -32.06
CA GLU A 511 -14.41 -3.64 -32.49
C GLU A 511 -15.32 -2.39 -32.46
N PRO A 512 -14.98 -1.34 -31.67
CA PRO A 512 -15.86 -0.19 -31.46
C PRO A 512 -16.22 0.56 -32.74
N ILE A 513 -15.25 0.77 -33.64
CA ILE A 513 -15.42 1.64 -34.81
C ILE A 513 -16.27 1.00 -35.93
N THR A 514 -16.12 -0.29 -36.18
CA THR A 514 -16.92 -1.07 -37.14
C THR A 514 -18.34 -1.29 -36.63
N LYS A 515 -18.49 -1.50 -35.32
CA LYS A 515 -19.80 -1.59 -34.65
C LYS A 515 -20.56 -0.28 -34.77
N ARG A 516 -19.89 0.87 -34.57
CA ARG A 516 -20.50 2.20 -34.74
C ARG A 516 -21.00 2.44 -36.17
N LEU A 517 -20.28 1.90 -37.15
CA LEU A 517 -20.60 2.00 -38.58
C LEU A 517 -21.66 0.98 -39.06
N ASN A 518 -22.15 0.10 -38.18
CA ASN A 518 -23.10 -0.98 -38.52
C ASN A 518 -22.64 -1.79 -39.74
N VAL A 519 -21.38 -2.24 -39.71
CA VAL A 519 -20.80 -3.07 -40.76
C VAL A 519 -21.39 -4.48 -40.70
N SER A 520 -22.04 -4.92 -41.79
CA SER A 520 -22.60 -6.27 -41.90
C SER A 520 -21.52 -7.30 -42.28
N ARG A 521 -21.90 -8.57 -42.34
CA ARG A 521 -20.99 -9.64 -42.80
C ARG A 521 -20.63 -9.42 -44.27
N GLU A 522 -21.64 -9.12 -45.08
CA GLU A 522 -21.53 -8.89 -46.52
C GLU A 522 -20.67 -7.66 -46.82
N ASP A 523 -20.77 -6.60 -46.01
CA ASP A 523 -19.94 -5.40 -46.13
C ASP A 523 -18.45 -5.66 -45.86
N TYR A 524 -18.14 -6.67 -45.03
CA TYR A 524 -16.77 -6.96 -44.55
C TYR A 524 -16.08 -8.10 -45.30
N THR A 525 -16.86 -9.05 -45.84
CA THR A 525 -16.35 -10.27 -46.46
C THR A 525 -15.34 -10.02 -47.59
N PRO A 526 -15.61 -9.12 -48.57
CA PRO A 526 -14.65 -8.87 -49.66
C PRO A 526 -13.29 -8.38 -49.16
N PHE A 527 -13.31 -7.48 -48.17
CA PHE A 527 -12.09 -6.96 -47.54
C PHE A 527 -11.29 -8.06 -46.84
N VAL A 528 -11.97 -8.87 -46.02
CA VAL A 528 -11.30 -9.95 -45.28
C VAL A 528 -10.70 -10.99 -46.23
N GLU A 529 -11.41 -11.36 -47.28
CA GLU A 529 -10.89 -12.31 -48.28
C GLU A 529 -9.64 -11.79 -48.98
N GLU A 530 -9.65 -10.53 -49.46
CA GLU A 530 -8.49 -9.91 -50.09
C GLU A 530 -7.27 -9.86 -49.15
N VAL A 531 -7.49 -9.47 -47.88
CA VAL A 531 -6.41 -9.37 -46.87
C VAL A 531 -5.85 -10.74 -46.50
N VAL A 532 -6.69 -11.74 -46.27
CA VAL A 532 -6.25 -13.10 -45.92
C VAL A 532 -5.49 -13.75 -47.07
N GLN A 533 -5.90 -13.53 -48.32
CA GLN A 533 -5.18 -14.04 -49.50
C GLN A 533 -3.78 -13.41 -49.61
N LYS A 534 -3.64 -12.10 -49.38
CA LYS A 534 -2.33 -11.44 -49.34
C LYS A 534 -1.48 -11.97 -48.19
N ALA A 535 -2.06 -12.11 -46.99
CA ALA A 535 -1.37 -12.58 -45.79
C ALA A 535 -0.73 -13.97 -45.98
N ILE A 536 -1.39 -14.87 -46.70
CA ILE A 536 -0.86 -16.19 -47.07
C ILE A 536 0.33 -16.07 -48.01
N LYS A 537 0.26 -15.19 -49.02
CA LYS A 537 1.34 -14.97 -49.98
C LYS A 537 2.58 -14.38 -49.30
N ASP A 538 2.37 -13.48 -48.34
CA ASP A 538 3.43 -12.82 -47.57
C ASP A 538 4.10 -13.78 -46.57
N GLY A 539 3.33 -14.74 -46.03
CA GLY A 539 3.84 -15.80 -45.16
C GLY A 539 4.42 -15.27 -43.84
N MET A 540 3.96 -14.11 -43.36
CA MET A 540 4.38 -13.48 -42.10
C MET A 540 3.29 -13.51 -41.03
N SER A 541 2.12 -14.01 -41.37
CA SER A 541 0.96 -14.11 -40.49
C SER A 541 0.95 -15.44 -39.75
N SER A 542 0.37 -15.46 -38.55
CA SER A 542 0.33 -16.63 -37.66
C SER A 542 -1.11 -17.00 -37.32
N VAL A 543 -1.32 -18.27 -37.00
CA VAL A 543 -2.57 -18.80 -36.43
C VAL A 543 -2.25 -19.66 -35.22
N ALA A 544 -3.08 -19.59 -34.20
CA ALA A 544 -3.12 -20.60 -33.15
C ALA A 544 -4.25 -21.59 -33.48
N VAL A 545 -3.93 -22.88 -33.48
CA VAL A 545 -4.89 -23.96 -33.71
C VAL A 545 -4.96 -24.89 -32.50
N ASP A 546 -6.16 -25.31 -32.11
CA ASP A 546 -6.35 -26.25 -31.00
C ASP A 546 -5.98 -27.70 -31.36
N GLU A 547 -6.17 -28.63 -30.41
CA GLU A 547 -5.88 -30.07 -30.58
C GLU A 547 -6.65 -30.71 -31.75
N ASN A 548 -7.80 -30.15 -32.11
CA ASN A 548 -8.65 -30.59 -33.22
C ASN A 548 -8.32 -29.87 -34.53
N LYS A 549 -7.25 -29.07 -34.56
CA LYS A 549 -6.81 -28.24 -35.70
C LYS A 549 -7.78 -27.11 -36.08
N HIS A 550 -8.64 -26.67 -35.15
CA HIS A 550 -9.48 -25.49 -35.36
C HIS A 550 -8.74 -24.21 -34.99
N VAL A 551 -8.92 -23.15 -35.80
CA VAL A 551 -8.32 -21.83 -35.58
C VAL A 551 -9.01 -21.14 -34.41
N ILE A 552 -8.23 -20.85 -33.36
CA ILE A 552 -8.70 -20.18 -32.15
C ILE A 552 -8.18 -18.74 -32.03
N ALA A 553 -7.12 -18.38 -32.75
CA ALA A 553 -6.60 -17.01 -32.83
C ALA A 553 -5.75 -16.81 -34.09
N PHE A 554 -5.57 -15.56 -34.54
CA PHE A 554 -4.66 -15.22 -35.63
C PHE A 554 -4.06 -13.82 -35.48
N ILE A 555 -2.90 -13.62 -36.10
CA ILE A 555 -2.31 -12.29 -36.38
C ILE A 555 -1.95 -12.20 -37.86
N ILE A 556 -2.45 -11.17 -38.52
CA ILE A 556 -2.07 -10.80 -39.88
C ILE A 556 -0.95 -9.79 -39.81
N ALA A 557 0.19 -10.16 -40.40
CA ALA A 557 1.35 -9.31 -40.53
C ALA A 557 1.76 -9.18 -42.00
N GLU A 558 2.24 -7.99 -42.36
CA GLU A 558 2.75 -7.66 -43.69
C GLU A 558 4.08 -6.88 -43.63
N ASP A 559 4.70 -6.65 -44.79
CA ASP A 559 5.92 -5.85 -44.91
C ASP A 559 5.52 -4.40 -45.17
N MET A 560 6.00 -3.45 -44.37
CA MET A 560 5.72 -2.03 -44.56
C MET A 560 6.23 -1.49 -45.92
N ALA A 561 7.17 -2.19 -46.56
CA ALA A 561 7.61 -1.88 -47.92
C ALA A 561 6.64 -2.36 -49.02
N ASN A 562 5.67 -3.22 -48.68
CA ASN A 562 4.65 -3.74 -49.58
C ASN A 562 3.30 -3.90 -48.83
N PRO A 563 2.72 -2.79 -48.33
CA PRO A 563 1.49 -2.84 -47.56
C PRO A 563 0.29 -3.19 -48.44
N PHE A 564 -0.77 -3.69 -47.84
CA PHE A 564 -2.05 -3.89 -48.52
C PHE A 564 -2.61 -2.53 -48.95
N MET A 565 -2.85 -2.35 -50.26
CA MET A 565 -3.41 -1.12 -50.81
C MET A 565 -4.91 -1.27 -51.06
N PRO A 566 -5.76 -0.67 -50.21
CA PRO A 566 -7.18 -0.91 -50.28
C PRO A 566 -7.86 -0.23 -51.49
N HIS A 567 -8.57 -0.99 -52.33
CA HIS A 567 -9.50 -0.42 -53.31
C HIS A 567 -10.82 -0.02 -52.65
N LEU A 568 -10.87 1.20 -52.11
CA LEU A 568 -12.00 1.72 -51.31
C LEU A 568 -13.39 1.66 -51.97
N SER A 569 -13.47 1.44 -53.29
CA SER A 569 -14.72 1.18 -54.01
C SER A 569 -15.34 -0.18 -53.67
N HIS A 570 -14.55 -1.18 -53.29
CA HIS A 570 -15.02 -2.54 -52.97
C HIS A 570 -15.71 -2.64 -51.60
N TYR A 571 -15.41 -1.73 -50.67
CA TYR A 571 -15.94 -1.75 -49.29
C TYR A 571 -16.25 -0.32 -48.80
N PRO A 572 -17.31 0.31 -49.34
CA PRO A 572 -17.62 1.72 -49.07
C PRO A 572 -17.84 2.03 -47.59
N LYS A 573 -18.40 1.10 -46.79
CA LYS A 573 -18.59 1.30 -45.35
C LYS A 573 -17.31 1.36 -44.53
N LEU A 574 -16.19 0.84 -45.06
CA LEU A 574 -14.90 0.87 -44.37
C LEU A 574 -14.07 2.12 -44.68
N LYS A 575 -14.51 2.99 -45.60
CA LYS A 575 -13.84 4.26 -45.91
C LYS A 575 -13.48 5.08 -44.66
N PRO A 576 -14.36 5.25 -43.66
CA PRO A 576 -14.02 5.98 -42.44
C PRO A 576 -12.90 5.30 -41.62
N VAL A 577 -12.84 3.96 -41.63
CA VAL A 577 -11.82 3.18 -40.93
C VAL A 577 -10.46 3.42 -41.58
N PHE A 578 -10.37 3.30 -42.91
CA PHE A 578 -9.12 3.56 -43.64
C PHE A 578 -8.66 5.02 -43.52
N ALA A 579 -9.59 5.98 -43.51
CA ALA A 579 -9.25 7.38 -43.28
C ALA A 579 -8.66 7.61 -41.89
N LEU A 580 -9.17 6.92 -40.87
CA LEU A 580 -8.60 6.97 -39.52
C LEU A 580 -7.20 6.34 -39.49
N LEU A 581 -7.02 5.15 -40.06
CA LEU A 581 -5.72 4.47 -40.11
C LEU A 581 -4.68 5.28 -40.91
N ALA A 582 -5.07 5.90 -42.03
CA ALA A 582 -4.19 6.78 -42.80
C ALA A 582 -3.77 8.02 -42.00
N LYS A 583 -4.69 8.65 -41.27
CA LYS A 583 -4.38 9.80 -40.41
C LYS A 583 -3.51 9.39 -39.22
N LEU A 584 -3.72 8.18 -38.70
CA LEU A 584 -2.99 7.64 -37.56
C LEU A 584 -1.54 7.28 -37.95
N SER A 585 -1.35 6.61 -39.08
CA SER A 585 -0.04 6.20 -39.61
C SER A 585 0.77 7.34 -40.19
N LYS A 586 0.15 8.45 -40.61
CA LYS A 586 0.83 9.58 -41.28
C LYS A 586 2.16 9.98 -40.63
N PRO A 587 2.27 10.26 -39.32
CA PRO A 587 3.56 10.63 -38.71
C PRO A 587 4.65 9.56 -38.83
N PHE A 588 4.25 8.29 -38.96
CA PHE A 588 5.17 7.18 -39.14
C PHE A 588 5.58 6.96 -40.59
N VAL A 589 4.69 7.18 -41.58
CA VAL A 589 4.95 6.85 -43.00
C VAL A 589 5.24 8.04 -43.91
N ASP A 590 4.88 9.26 -43.51
CA ASP A 590 4.94 10.45 -44.37
C ASP A 590 6.36 10.72 -44.89
N GLY A 591 6.51 10.78 -46.22
CA GLY A 591 7.79 10.97 -46.91
C GLY A 591 8.79 9.82 -46.80
N LYS A 592 8.41 8.63 -46.29
CA LYS A 592 9.32 7.50 -46.10
C LYS A 592 9.05 6.36 -47.07
N VAL A 593 10.10 5.92 -47.76
CA VAL A 593 10.10 4.70 -48.57
C VAL A 593 10.81 3.60 -47.79
N PHE A 594 10.03 2.68 -47.19
CA PHE A 594 10.58 1.61 -46.36
C PHE A 594 11.31 0.56 -47.19
N SER A 595 12.46 0.11 -46.68
CA SER A 595 13.24 -0.97 -47.25
C SER A 595 12.56 -2.31 -46.97
N LYS A 596 12.49 -3.16 -48.00
CA LYS A 596 11.92 -4.51 -47.91
C LYS A 596 12.57 -5.32 -46.78
N GLY A 597 11.74 -6.00 -45.99
CA GLY A 597 12.18 -6.91 -44.93
C GLY A 597 12.70 -6.23 -43.67
N LYS A 598 12.41 -4.93 -43.46
CA LYS A 598 12.95 -4.17 -42.32
C LYS A 598 11.93 -3.81 -41.25
N VAL A 599 10.70 -3.47 -41.64
CA VAL A 599 9.63 -3.08 -40.72
C VAL A 599 8.41 -3.95 -41.00
N ALA A 600 8.01 -4.76 -40.03
CA ALA A 600 6.80 -5.58 -40.11
C ALA A 600 5.62 -4.74 -39.63
N HIS A 601 4.49 -4.83 -40.31
CA HIS A 601 3.24 -4.23 -39.89
C HIS A 601 2.35 -5.33 -39.29
N LEU A 602 2.13 -5.30 -37.97
CA LEU A 602 1.22 -6.20 -37.27
C LEU A 602 -0.17 -5.55 -37.30
N TRP A 603 -0.95 -5.90 -38.32
CA TRP A 603 -2.07 -5.08 -38.77
C TRP A 603 -3.41 -5.52 -38.18
N VAL A 604 -3.68 -6.83 -38.13
CA VAL A 604 -4.97 -7.37 -37.65
C VAL A 604 -4.71 -8.51 -36.70
N ALA A 605 -5.39 -8.53 -35.57
CA ALA A 605 -5.33 -9.63 -34.63
C ALA A 605 -6.71 -9.93 -34.03
N ALA A 606 -7.04 -11.20 -33.88
CA ALA A 606 -8.27 -11.62 -33.21
C ALA A 606 -8.07 -12.95 -32.48
N VAL A 607 -8.83 -13.13 -31.40
CA VAL A 607 -8.89 -14.34 -30.58
C VAL A 607 -10.35 -14.72 -30.42
N ASP A 608 -10.67 -16.01 -30.53
CA ASP A 608 -12.01 -16.52 -30.26
C ASP A 608 -12.41 -16.16 -28.81
N PRO A 609 -13.60 -15.57 -28.58
CA PRO A 609 -14.06 -15.19 -27.25
C PRO A 609 -13.99 -16.28 -26.18
N LYS A 610 -14.11 -17.55 -26.55
CA LYS A 610 -13.99 -18.70 -25.62
C LYS A 610 -12.56 -18.88 -25.10
N TYR A 611 -11.59 -18.34 -25.82
CA TYR A 611 -10.16 -18.39 -25.53
C TYR A 611 -9.60 -17.00 -25.15
N MET A 612 -10.47 -16.02 -24.88
CA MET A 612 -10.08 -14.71 -24.33
C MET A 612 -9.78 -14.82 -22.82
N GLY A 613 -8.63 -14.27 -22.42
CA GLY A 613 -8.04 -14.47 -21.09
C GLY A 613 -6.91 -15.50 -21.16
N HIS A 614 -5.87 -15.36 -20.32
CA HIS A 614 -4.70 -16.27 -20.25
C HIS A 614 -3.63 -16.11 -21.34
N HIS A 615 -3.05 -14.92 -21.51
CA HIS A 615 -1.83 -14.70 -22.32
C HIS A 615 -1.86 -15.18 -23.79
N MET A 616 -2.97 -15.71 -24.33
CA MET A 616 -3.06 -16.23 -25.70
C MET A 616 -2.66 -15.18 -26.74
N PHE A 617 -3.23 -13.97 -26.65
CA PHE A 617 -2.86 -12.86 -27.53
C PHE A 617 -1.37 -12.52 -27.39
N THR A 618 -0.84 -12.55 -26.17
CA THR A 618 0.57 -12.29 -25.87
C THR A 618 1.50 -13.37 -26.44
N GLU A 619 1.16 -14.64 -26.30
CA GLU A 619 1.95 -15.75 -26.82
C GLU A 619 1.93 -15.78 -28.35
N LEU A 620 0.77 -15.50 -28.95
CA LEU A 620 0.63 -15.39 -30.40
C LEU A 620 1.40 -14.19 -30.95
N ASP A 621 1.35 -13.04 -30.27
CA ASP A 621 2.09 -11.83 -30.64
C ASP A 621 3.61 -12.07 -30.54
N ASP A 622 4.10 -12.62 -29.43
CA ASP A 622 5.52 -12.97 -29.24
C ASP A 622 6.00 -14.01 -30.28
N ALA A 623 5.20 -15.04 -30.57
CA ALA A 623 5.51 -16.03 -31.61
C ALA A 623 5.58 -15.39 -33.00
N THR A 624 4.64 -14.50 -33.32
CA THR A 624 4.59 -13.77 -34.60
C THR A 624 5.81 -12.86 -34.74
N ILE A 625 6.14 -12.13 -33.70
CA ILE A 625 7.30 -11.24 -33.63
C ILE A 625 8.60 -12.02 -33.81
N LYS A 626 8.76 -13.14 -33.09
CA LYS A 626 9.92 -14.03 -33.26
C LYS A 626 10.01 -14.58 -34.68
N MET A 627 8.87 -14.92 -35.30
CA MET A 627 8.82 -15.38 -36.67
C MET A 627 9.27 -14.30 -37.65
N VAL A 628 8.74 -13.07 -37.57
CA VAL A 628 9.16 -11.99 -38.48
C VAL A 628 10.59 -11.52 -38.19
N ALA A 629 11.04 -11.49 -36.93
CA ALA A 629 12.43 -11.19 -36.58
C ALA A 629 13.41 -12.22 -37.18
N LYS A 630 13.06 -13.52 -37.18
CA LYS A 630 13.82 -14.58 -37.86
C LYS A 630 13.88 -14.39 -39.37
N LYS A 631 12.85 -13.78 -39.97
CA LYS A 631 12.81 -13.41 -41.40
C LYS A 631 13.62 -12.14 -41.73
N GLY A 632 14.26 -11.52 -40.74
CA GLY A 632 15.20 -10.41 -40.95
C GLY A 632 14.65 -9.03 -40.60
N PHE A 633 13.40 -8.93 -40.14
CA PHE A 633 12.78 -7.67 -39.74
C PHE A 633 13.40 -7.13 -38.45
N ASN A 634 13.66 -5.82 -38.44
CA ASN A 634 14.30 -5.12 -37.33
C ASN A 634 13.26 -4.49 -36.38
N PHE A 635 12.13 -4.04 -36.94
CA PHE A 635 11.07 -3.32 -36.25
C PHE A 635 9.70 -3.92 -36.54
N ALA A 636 8.76 -3.72 -35.62
CA ALA A 636 7.33 -3.90 -35.84
C ALA A 636 6.60 -2.56 -35.66
N TYR A 637 5.56 -2.33 -36.43
CA TYR A 637 4.62 -1.20 -36.33
C TYR A 637 3.21 -1.77 -36.21
N ALA A 638 2.35 -1.14 -35.40
CA ALA A 638 0.98 -1.57 -35.20
C ALA A 638 0.06 -0.40 -34.85
N GLU A 639 -1.20 -0.47 -35.29
CA GLU A 639 -2.26 0.44 -34.89
C GLU A 639 -3.30 -0.26 -34.03
N PHE A 640 -3.71 0.41 -32.96
CA PHE A 640 -4.72 -0.08 -32.03
C PHE A 640 -5.93 0.83 -32.12
N THR A 641 -7.05 0.30 -32.64
CA THR A 641 -8.36 0.94 -32.64
C THR A 641 -9.25 0.43 -31.49
N ASN A 642 -8.68 -0.31 -30.55
CA ASN A 642 -9.37 -0.84 -29.39
C ASN A 642 -8.47 -0.68 -28.16
N GLU A 643 -8.96 0.02 -27.13
CA GLU A 643 -8.22 0.25 -25.88
C GLU A 643 -7.84 -1.05 -25.15
N ILE A 644 -8.57 -2.14 -25.36
CA ILE A 644 -8.24 -3.45 -24.79
C ILE A 644 -6.92 -3.95 -25.39
N SER A 645 -6.80 -3.89 -26.72
CA SER A 645 -5.60 -4.32 -27.45
C SER A 645 -4.41 -3.40 -27.18
N GLU A 646 -4.66 -2.09 -27.00
CA GLU A 646 -3.60 -1.12 -26.69
C GLU A 646 -2.96 -1.37 -25.31
N LYS A 647 -3.74 -1.73 -24.29
CA LYS A 647 -3.22 -1.98 -22.93
C LYS A 647 -2.25 -3.17 -22.84
N ILE A 648 -2.15 -3.97 -23.89
CA ILE A 648 -1.30 -5.18 -23.92
C ILE A 648 0.13 -4.85 -24.41
N ILE A 649 0.41 -3.63 -24.89
CA ILE A 649 1.73 -3.22 -25.42
C ILE A 649 2.86 -3.07 -24.36
N HIS A 650 2.54 -3.13 -23.06
CA HIS A 650 3.51 -2.87 -21.97
C HIS A 650 4.64 -3.92 -21.85
N GLN A 651 4.65 -4.95 -22.70
CA GLN A 651 5.60 -6.06 -22.67
C GLN A 651 6.84 -5.80 -23.53
N PHE A 652 6.77 -4.78 -24.41
CA PHE A 652 7.89 -4.39 -25.26
C PHE A 652 8.89 -3.55 -24.47
N LYS A 653 10.14 -4.03 -24.42
CA LYS A 653 11.25 -3.32 -23.74
C LYS A 653 11.64 -2.00 -24.43
N LEU A 654 11.32 -1.85 -25.71
CA LEU A 654 11.68 -0.70 -26.56
C LEU A 654 10.53 -0.39 -27.53
N ILE A 655 9.58 0.44 -27.09
CA ILE A 655 8.38 0.85 -27.85
C ILE A 655 8.24 2.38 -27.84
N GLU A 656 7.76 2.96 -28.94
CA GLU A 656 7.52 4.39 -29.08
C GLU A 656 6.14 4.67 -29.71
N LEU A 657 5.43 5.67 -29.17
CA LEU A 657 4.14 6.14 -29.67
C LEU A 657 4.33 7.05 -30.89
N CYS A 658 3.78 6.67 -32.04
CA CYS A 658 3.80 7.49 -33.26
C CYS A 658 2.74 8.58 -33.22
N ASN A 659 1.50 8.21 -32.90
CA ASN A 659 0.34 9.08 -33.01
C ASN A 659 -0.83 8.58 -32.16
N ARG A 660 -1.72 9.50 -31.76
CA ARG A 660 -2.99 9.18 -31.09
C ARG A 660 -4.08 10.12 -31.57
N ILE A 661 -5.23 9.55 -31.89
CA ILE A 661 -6.41 10.28 -32.35
C ILE A 661 -7.59 9.88 -31.46
N LYS A 662 -8.19 10.86 -30.77
CA LYS A 662 -9.47 10.62 -30.07
C LYS A 662 -10.60 10.51 -31.09
N TYR A 663 -11.56 9.63 -30.82
CA TYR A 663 -12.67 9.42 -31.77
C TYR A 663 -13.54 10.66 -31.97
N ASP A 664 -13.79 11.44 -30.92
CA ASP A 664 -14.55 12.71 -31.00
C ASP A 664 -13.84 13.82 -31.79
N ASP A 665 -12.51 13.73 -31.88
CA ASP A 665 -11.66 14.68 -32.59
C ASP A 665 -11.41 14.24 -34.04
N PHE A 666 -11.82 13.02 -34.42
CA PHE A 666 -11.66 12.52 -35.78
C PHE A 666 -12.76 13.03 -36.70
N GLU A 667 -12.34 13.63 -37.81
CA GLU A 667 -13.20 14.24 -38.81
C GLU A 667 -12.66 13.90 -40.21
N LEU A 668 -13.58 13.53 -41.09
CA LEU A 668 -13.31 13.28 -42.52
C LEU A 668 -13.18 14.62 -43.27
N GLU A 669 -12.63 14.59 -44.48
CA GLU A 669 -12.44 15.80 -45.31
C GLU A 669 -13.74 16.56 -45.60
N ASN A 670 -14.88 15.86 -45.60
CA ASN A 670 -16.21 16.43 -45.79
C ASN A 670 -16.86 16.97 -44.49
N GLY A 671 -16.11 17.00 -43.39
CA GLY A 671 -16.57 17.50 -42.08
C GLY A 671 -17.34 16.48 -41.22
N GLN A 672 -17.54 15.25 -41.71
CA GLN A 672 -18.27 14.23 -40.95
C GLN A 672 -17.41 13.63 -39.83
N LYS A 673 -18.03 13.39 -38.67
CA LYS A 673 -17.40 12.75 -37.50
C LYS A 673 -17.97 11.34 -37.25
N PRO A 674 -17.54 10.33 -38.02
CA PRO A 674 -18.15 9.00 -38.02
C PRO A 674 -18.03 8.26 -36.67
N PHE A 675 -17.06 8.62 -35.85
CA PHE A 675 -16.78 7.97 -34.57
C PHE A 675 -17.14 8.81 -33.35
N ALA A 676 -17.80 9.95 -33.53
CA ALA A 676 -18.25 10.78 -32.42
C ALA A 676 -19.18 10.00 -31.48
N GLY A 677 -18.91 10.14 -30.18
CA GLY A 677 -19.60 9.45 -29.09
C GLY A 677 -18.99 8.10 -28.68
N ILE A 678 -17.99 7.60 -29.40
CA ILE A 678 -17.20 6.44 -28.95
C ILE A 678 -16.20 6.93 -27.90
N LYS A 679 -16.24 6.36 -26.69
CA LYS A 679 -15.23 6.66 -25.67
C LYS A 679 -13.85 6.15 -26.11
N GLY A 680 -12.83 6.99 -25.96
CA GLY A 680 -11.44 6.61 -26.19
C GLY A 680 -10.84 7.19 -27.48
N GLY A 681 -9.90 6.46 -28.06
CA GLY A 681 -9.24 6.81 -29.31
C GLY A 681 -8.42 5.66 -29.88
N ALA A 682 -7.82 5.91 -31.04
CA ALA A 682 -6.87 4.99 -31.67
C ALA A 682 -5.44 5.49 -31.49
N ALA A 683 -4.48 4.57 -31.41
CA ALA A 683 -3.06 4.87 -31.21
C ALA A 683 -2.18 3.98 -32.09
N ALA A 684 -1.07 4.53 -32.61
CA ALA A 684 -0.08 3.79 -33.38
C ALA A 684 1.28 3.79 -32.69
N TYR A 685 1.95 2.65 -32.72
CA TYR A 685 3.24 2.41 -32.08
C TYR A 685 4.21 1.72 -33.02
N TYR A 686 5.50 1.85 -32.73
CA TYR A 686 6.52 0.98 -33.29
C TYR A 686 7.48 0.49 -32.21
N ALA A 687 8.06 -0.69 -32.41
CA ALA A 687 8.95 -1.34 -31.47
C ALA A 687 10.14 -2.00 -32.19
N ALA A 688 11.29 -2.03 -31.52
CA ALA A 688 12.43 -2.85 -31.96
C ALA A 688 12.18 -4.31 -31.57
N ILE A 689 12.19 -5.22 -32.55
CA ILE A 689 11.80 -6.62 -32.34
C ILE A 689 12.95 -7.61 -32.44
N ARG A 690 14.08 -7.20 -33.02
CA ARG A 690 15.26 -8.05 -33.17
C ARG A 690 16.27 -7.75 -32.06
N PRO A 691 16.81 -8.76 -31.36
CA PRO A 691 17.82 -8.55 -30.33
C PRO A 691 19.01 -7.73 -30.85
N GLY A 692 19.43 -6.72 -30.08
CA GLY A 692 20.54 -5.83 -30.43
C GLY A 692 20.19 -4.63 -31.32
N VAL A 693 18.95 -4.53 -31.82
CA VAL A 693 18.47 -3.37 -32.58
C VAL A 693 18.03 -2.25 -31.63
N LYS A 694 18.53 -1.04 -31.84
CA LYS A 694 18.16 0.17 -31.07
C LYS A 694 17.06 0.97 -31.80
N LEU A 695 16.19 1.67 -31.08
CA LEU A 695 15.07 2.44 -31.67
C LEU A 695 15.53 3.50 -32.69
N ASP A 696 16.62 4.21 -32.38
CA ASP A 696 17.23 5.24 -33.22
C ASP A 696 17.79 4.71 -34.57
N SER A 697 17.94 3.39 -34.71
CA SER A 697 18.33 2.75 -35.96
C SER A 697 17.18 2.55 -36.95
N LEU A 698 15.95 2.95 -36.60
CA LEU A 698 14.79 2.91 -37.52
C LEU A 698 15.07 3.69 -38.81
N LYS A 699 15.81 4.80 -38.75
CA LYS A 699 16.22 5.60 -39.91
C LYS A 699 17.00 4.82 -40.98
N ASN A 700 17.59 3.68 -40.62
CA ASN A 700 18.29 2.80 -41.55
C ASN A 700 17.34 1.85 -42.31
N CYS A 701 16.04 1.89 -41.99
CA CYS A 701 15.02 1.01 -42.56
C CYS A 701 14.17 1.70 -43.63
N TYR A 702 14.43 2.97 -43.95
CA TYR A 702 13.73 3.72 -44.98
C TYR A 702 14.64 4.78 -45.60
N THR A 703 14.33 5.21 -46.82
CA THR A 703 14.85 6.44 -47.41
C THR A 703 13.77 7.51 -47.39
N MET A 704 14.17 8.78 -47.42
CA MET A 704 13.20 9.86 -47.63
C MET A 704 12.89 9.94 -49.13
N ASP A 705 11.61 10.04 -49.47
CA ASP A 705 11.16 10.35 -50.82
C ASP A 705 11.53 11.82 -51.11
N THR A 706 12.54 12.04 -51.97
CA THR A 706 12.99 13.38 -52.37
C THR A 706 12.22 13.95 -53.57
N THR A 707 11.14 13.29 -54.00
CA THR A 707 10.38 13.64 -55.21
C THR A 707 9.14 14.51 -54.95
N HIS A 708 9.15 15.28 -53.85
CA HIS A 708 8.17 16.34 -53.58
C HIS A 708 8.81 17.66 -53.17
#